data_AF-A0A7C1NAY4-F1
#
_entry.id   AF-A0A7C1NAY4-F1
#
_cell.length_a   1.000
_cell.length_b   1.000
_cell.length_c   1.000
_cell.angle_alpha   90.00
_cell.angle_beta   90.00
_cell.angle_gamma   90.00
#
_symmetry.space_group_name_H-M   'P 1'
#
loop_
_entity.id
_entity.type
_entity.pdbx_description
1 polymer ?
#
loop_
_entity_poly.entity_id
_entity_poly.type
_entity_poly.pdbx_seq_one_letter_code
_entity_poly.pdbx_strand_id
1 'polypeptide(L)'
;MRQEKEESEGYEKEGNEKEKFFFRGPISKLLGSQEFFDGFKNLENSELINLEAKLELKEEKLTMVKCNTKFSDKELDFFKTHDIKWIVLKSRWAWVEQYPELIAAFLTEVITPQHNGKEITKNDLRKLGFRGFEEAIRKVKKPWGQLKDELGFTSSKLGGHYLSEGEKRIIYDLTESAVDRYLISDNKIKPLPLSKLTKAGDLNVTNNTFIKYAKEYLIGRYGKEKGVDLYCKMWLGTTSEELIFLRKHNYDPENLKSRWDWLNKSRAINFYKEIIKPKFDYTPAWEELKNTLGGFRNKLKLSSGLTYNQLIVESGDSPSSPFDFKNVKKKEFTKEEFNFFNDYNIDWRNLKTRWDWVVDDPNPPHLSIAFFKDVLYPLENGVPHQEIMRQVGYRTFFEKINEIGETWESLVNKAGYQYRPPVQTECIPENKIQLICQITQDSVDSFLEEDIIPPPIYISIYINSLNINSGTFAKYARNYLIDVYGEIKGNELFDSLWSVDFHLAVGGTNHILINRVLTENFNRYDIKFISEPSIYPTQRPDGLLLINEYILQFFGQNPALLNFLGISLDDLKNVKIIVFDYTADISDARVVEKIKKYQHPDVFLFIVGTRWCGNVLKKMLPDSPEIKFPGNIRVINYKVLYSLVN
;
A
#
# COMPACT_ATOMS: atom_id res chain seq x y z
N MET A 1 7.85 -17.06 76.84
CA MET A 1 8.63 -15.82 76.62
C MET A 1 7.86 -15.01 75.60
N ARG A 2 6.78 -14.36 76.06
CA ARG A 2 6.75 -13.01 76.62
C ARG A 2 7.02 -11.98 75.52
N GLN A 3 5.95 -11.44 74.93
CA GLN A 3 5.15 -10.29 75.43
C GLN A 3 5.72 -9.05 74.70
N GLU A 4 4.96 -8.13 74.11
CA GLU A 4 3.58 -7.70 74.32
C GLU A 4 3.24 -6.72 73.19
N LYS A 5 2.02 -6.79 72.62
CA LYS A 5 0.89 -5.85 72.83
C LYS A 5 1.15 -4.46 72.23
N GLU A 6 0.19 -3.74 71.68
CA GLU A 6 -1.27 -3.81 71.56
C GLU A 6 -1.59 -2.76 70.46
N GLU A 7 -2.53 -2.99 69.55
CA GLU A 7 -3.93 -2.51 69.64
C GLU A 7 -4.01 -0.97 69.75
N SER A 8 -4.90 -0.25 69.07
CA SER A 8 -6.23 -0.56 68.59
C SER A 8 -6.71 0.54 67.63
N GLU A 9 -7.67 0.15 66.77
CA GLU A 9 -8.97 0.80 66.48
C GLU A 9 -9.01 2.34 66.30
N GLY A 10 -9.73 2.92 65.34
CA GLY A 10 -10.81 2.43 64.49
C GLY A 10 -11.71 3.63 64.15
N TYR A 11 -12.51 3.50 63.07
CA TYR A 11 -13.76 4.27 62.79
C TYR A 11 -13.63 5.81 62.68
N GLU A 12 -14.39 6.59 61.91
CA GLU A 12 -15.45 6.41 60.94
C GLU A 12 -15.56 7.76 60.18
N LYS A 13 -16.07 7.69 58.95
CA LYS A 13 -16.97 8.64 58.27
C LYS A 13 -16.63 10.15 58.10
N GLU A 14 -16.83 10.49 56.82
CA GLU A 14 -17.56 11.67 56.31
C GLU A 14 -16.89 13.04 56.28
N GLY A 15 -16.92 13.63 55.08
CA GLY A 15 -17.46 14.97 54.95
C GLY A 15 -16.46 16.08 54.67
N ASN A 16 -16.21 16.29 53.38
CA ASN A 16 -16.22 17.59 52.71
C ASN A 16 -15.29 18.74 53.15
N GLU A 17 -14.62 19.23 52.10
CA GLU A 17 -14.32 20.62 51.77
C GLU A 17 -13.01 21.31 52.23
N LYS A 18 -12.26 21.67 51.18
CA LYS A 18 -11.50 22.91 50.95
C LYS A 18 -10.11 23.06 51.56
N GLU A 19 -9.14 22.95 50.65
CA GLU A 19 -7.98 23.83 50.45
C GLU A 19 -7.27 24.42 51.68
N LYS A 20 -5.99 24.05 51.88
CA LYS A 20 -4.85 24.95 51.65
C LYS A 20 -3.49 24.28 51.89
N PHE A 21 -2.55 24.68 51.04
CA PHE A 21 -1.15 24.30 50.97
C PHE A 21 -0.38 24.46 52.30
N PHE A 22 0.48 23.49 52.62
CA PHE A 22 1.61 23.67 53.54
C PHE A 22 2.89 23.07 52.93
N PHE A 23 3.85 23.93 52.59
CA PHE A 23 5.26 23.56 52.53
C PHE A 23 5.85 23.69 53.95
N ARG A 24 6.46 22.63 54.47
CA ARG A 24 7.24 22.65 55.72
C ARG A 24 8.71 22.96 55.41
N GLY A 25 9.29 23.94 56.12
CA GLY A 25 10.74 24.23 56.11
C GLY A 25 11.15 25.35 57.08
N PRO A 26 12.39 25.34 57.61
CA PRO A 26 12.74 25.79 58.96
C PRO A 26 13.08 27.28 59.04
N ILE A 27 12.06 28.15 59.11
CA ILE A 27 12.23 29.60 59.38
C ILE A 27 11.70 29.98 60.79
N SER A 28 11.13 29.03 61.53
CA SER A 28 10.46 29.29 62.81
C SER A 28 11.36 29.33 64.05
N LYS A 29 12.70 29.36 63.90
CA LYS A 29 13.64 29.33 65.05
C LYS A 29 14.60 30.51 65.16
N LEU A 30 14.41 31.60 64.40
CA LEU A 30 15.38 32.71 64.35
C LEU A 30 14.80 34.11 64.69
N LEU A 31 13.54 34.21 65.13
CA LEU A 31 12.89 35.50 65.41
C LEU A 31 12.49 35.59 66.88
N GLY A 32 13.43 35.95 67.76
CA GLY A 32 13.13 36.01 69.19
C GLY A 32 14.16 36.64 70.13
N SER A 33 14.99 37.61 69.71
CA SER A 33 15.76 38.41 70.69
C SER A 33 15.84 39.89 70.30
N GLN A 34 15.41 40.73 71.23
CA GLN A 34 15.29 42.20 71.15
C GLN A 34 16.65 42.93 70.99
N GLU A 35 17.78 42.23 71.10
CA GLU A 35 19.15 42.77 70.92
C GLU A 35 19.48 43.19 69.47
N PHE A 36 18.68 42.77 68.48
CA PHE A 36 18.90 43.16 67.07
C PHE A 36 18.52 44.62 66.78
N PHE A 37 17.60 45.21 67.55
CA PHE A 37 17.04 46.54 67.24
C PHE A 37 17.84 47.72 67.81
N ASP A 38 18.67 47.51 68.83
CA ASP A 38 19.46 48.58 69.45
C ASP A 38 20.79 48.86 68.71
N GLY A 39 21.23 47.95 67.83
CA GLY A 39 22.43 48.12 67.01
C GLY A 39 22.26 49.04 65.79
N PHE A 40 21.03 49.39 65.40
CA PHE A 40 20.76 50.13 64.16
C PHE A 40 20.76 51.66 64.30
N LYS A 41 20.93 52.22 65.50
CA LYS A 41 20.86 53.68 65.73
C LYS A 41 22.19 54.43 65.74
N ASN A 42 23.34 53.75 65.64
CA ASN A 42 24.66 54.38 65.86
C ASN A 42 25.72 54.10 64.77
N LEU A 43 25.34 53.91 63.50
CA LEU A 43 26.32 53.81 62.41
C LEU A 43 26.31 55.07 61.54
N GLU A 44 27.40 55.83 61.63
CA GLU A 44 27.64 57.04 60.84
C GLU A 44 27.65 56.77 59.33
N ASN A 45 27.29 57.78 58.54
CA ASN A 45 27.12 57.76 57.08
C ASN A 45 28.28 57.13 56.28
N SER A 46 29.47 56.98 56.85
CA SER A 46 30.62 56.32 56.21
C SER A 46 30.50 54.79 56.18
N GLU A 47 29.79 54.18 57.15
CA GLU A 47 29.50 52.74 57.13
C GLU A 47 28.27 52.41 56.28
N LEU A 48 27.31 53.33 56.15
CA LEU A 48 26.16 53.19 55.24
C LEU A 48 26.60 53.18 53.77
N ILE A 49 27.53 54.03 53.35
CA ILE A 49 28.09 54.01 51.98
C ILE A 49 28.88 52.72 51.73
N ASN A 50 29.56 52.19 52.74
CA ASN A 50 30.32 50.94 52.64
C ASN A 50 29.40 49.70 52.69
N LEU A 51 28.24 49.80 53.35
CA LEU A 51 27.19 48.79 53.36
C LEU A 51 26.37 48.83 52.08
N GLU A 52 26.06 49.99 51.52
CA GLU A 52 25.42 50.16 50.21
C GLU A 52 26.32 49.68 49.09
N ALA A 53 27.62 50.03 49.09
CA ALA A 53 28.58 49.47 48.12
C ALA A 53 28.77 47.95 48.31
N LYS A 54 28.72 47.43 49.55
CA LYS A 54 28.74 45.98 49.80
C LYS A 54 27.40 45.30 49.49
N LEU A 55 26.29 46.01 49.53
CA LEU A 55 24.95 45.54 49.14
C LEU A 55 24.78 45.58 47.63
N GLU A 56 25.20 46.61 46.91
CA GLU A 56 25.28 46.63 45.45
C GLU A 56 26.21 45.54 44.94
N LEU A 57 27.37 45.35 45.57
CA LEU A 57 28.32 44.30 45.16
C LEU A 57 27.87 42.89 45.62
N LYS A 58 26.99 42.79 46.64
CA LYS A 58 26.28 41.54 46.98
C LYS A 58 25.05 41.32 46.10
N GLU A 59 24.33 42.35 45.68
CA GLU A 59 23.16 42.26 44.81
C GLU A 59 23.59 41.99 43.37
N GLU A 60 24.70 42.56 42.88
CA GLU A 60 25.37 42.12 41.65
C GLU A 60 25.86 40.67 41.75
N LYS A 61 26.40 40.25 42.92
CA LYS A 61 26.83 38.85 43.13
C LYS A 61 25.69 37.86 43.39
N LEU A 62 24.52 38.30 43.89
CA LEU A 62 23.34 37.47 44.14
C LEU A 62 22.37 37.46 42.94
N THR A 63 22.39 38.47 42.07
CA THR A 63 21.61 38.46 40.81
C THR A 63 22.38 37.83 39.64
N MET A 64 23.70 37.66 39.77
CA MET A 64 24.45 36.76 38.90
C MET A 64 24.20 35.31 39.28
N VAL A 65 23.15 34.73 38.70
CA VAL A 65 23.10 33.28 38.45
C VAL A 65 24.30 32.97 37.55
N LYS A 66 25.46 32.69 38.14
CA LYS A 66 26.64 32.25 37.39
C LYS A 66 26.23 31.02 36.61
N CYS A 67 26.39 31.09 35.29
CA CYS A 67 26.21 29.92 34.45
C CYS A 67 27.22 28.84 34.90
N ASN A 68 26.77 27.83 35.65
CA ASN A 68 27.59 26.67 36.02
C ASN A 68 27.87 25.74 34.82
N THR A 69 27.76 26.24 33.59
CA THR A 69 27.91 25.46 32.37
C THR A 69 29.29 25.71 31.78
N LYS A 70 30.01 24.62 31.45
CA LYS A 70 31.27 24.71 30.71
C LYS A 70 30.96 25.11 29.25
N PHE A 71 31.53 26.21 28.79
CA PHE A 71 31.54 26.63 27.39
C PHE A 71 32.79 26.05 26.71
N SER A 72 32.69 25.70 25.43
CA SER A 72 33.85 25.33 24.61
C SER A 72 34.70 26.55 24.26
N ASP A 73 35.97 26.35 23.92
CA ASP A 73 36.87 27.45 23.54
C ASP A 73 36.33 28.24 22.34
N LYS A 74 35.71 27.56 21.37
CA LYS A 74 35.04 28.20 20.22
C LYS A 74 33.84 29.06 20.61
N GLU A 75 33.07 28.65 21.64
CA GLU A 75 31.97 29.49 22.16
C GLU A 75 32.52 30.73 22.88
N LEU A 76 33.59 30.56 23.66
CA LEU A 76 34.23 31.68 24.36
C LEU A 76 34.85 32.69 23.38
N ASP A 77 35.48 32.21 22.32
CA ASP A 77 36.02 33.08 21.27
C ASP A 77 34.91 33.80 20.52
N PHE A 78 33.81 33.12 20.18
CA PHE A 78 32.66 33.78 19.60
C PHE A 78 32.09 34.87 20.51
N PHE A 79 31.95 34.60 21.81
CA PHE A 79 31.45 35.59 22.76
C PHE A 79 32.37 36.78 22.93
N LYS A 80 33.70 36.60 22.88
CA LYS A 80 34.67 37.70 22.88
C LYS A 80 34.58 38.53 21.61
N THR A 81 34.49 37.88 20.45
CA THR A 81 34.42 38.55 19.13
C THR A 81 33.16 39.40 18.99
N HIS A 82 32.07 39.00 19.63
CA HIS A 82 30.78 39.69 19.56
C HIS A 82 30.40 40.44 20.86
N ASP A 83 31.35 40.66 21.77
CA ASP A 83 31.18 41.38 23.04
C ASP A 83 30.00 40.88 23.92
N ILE A 84 29.72 39.58 23.87
CA ILE A 84 28.71 38.94 24.71
C ILE A 84 29.30 38.71 26.09
N LYS A 85 28.73 39.32 27.14
CA LYS A 85 29.17 39.10 28.54
C LYS A 85 28.71 37.73 29.06
N TRP A 86 29.39 36.66 28.65
CA TRP A 86 28.98 35.27 28.96
C TRP A 86 28.99 34.94 30.46
N ILE A 87 29.81 35.63 31.26
CA ILE A 87 29.97 35.43 32.71
C ILE A 87 28.67 35.75 33.48
N VAL A 88 27.84 36.65 32.96
CA VAL A 88 26.59 37.10 33.61
C VAL A 88 25.34 36.37 33.08
N LEU A 89 25.49 35.40 32.19
CA LEU A 89 24.36 34.69 31.59
C LEU A 89 23.67 33.76 32.60
N LYS A 90 22.35 33.89 32.70
CA LYS A 90 21.51 33.03 33.57
C LYS A 90 21.46 31.55 33.13
N SER A 91 21.80 31.27 31.87
CA SER A 91 21.94 29.92 31.31
C SER A 91 22.84 29.94 30.07
N ARG A 92 23.36 28.78 29.63
CA ARG A 92 24.22 28.67 28.45
C ARG A 92 23.61 29.31 27.20
N TRP A 93 22.29 29.29 27.08
CA TRP A 93 21.54 29.83 25.94
C TRP A 93 20.85 31.16 26.22
N ALA A 94 21.07 31.79 27.38
CA ALA A 94 20.41 33.05 27.72
C ALA A 94 20.80 34.20 26.77
N TRP A 95 21.97 34.13 26.14
CA TRP A 95 22.42 35.11 25.16
C TRP A 95 21.55 35.08 23.88
N VAL A 96 20.91 33.95 23.54
CA VAL A 96 20.06 33.81 22.36
C VAL A 96 18.83 34.73 22.43
N GLU A 97 18.29 34.91 23.63
CA GLU A 97 17.16 35.83 23.87
C GLU A 97 17.62 37.29 23.90
N GLN A 98 18.86 37.56 24.34
CA GLN A 98 19.42 38.91 24.46
C GLN A 98 19.99 39.46 23.13
N TYR A 99 20.52 38.57 22.28
CA TYR A 99 21.21 38.89 21.03
C TYR A 99 20.76 37.99 19.87
N PRO A 100 19.47 38.02 19.49
CA PRO A 100 18.92 37.12 18.48
C PRO A 100 19.47 37.32 17.06
N GLU A 101 20.05 38.49 16.77
CA GLU A 101 20.77 38.79 15.54
C GLU A 101 22.06 37.97 15.38
N LEU A 102 22.67 37.54 16.49
CA LEU A 102 23.93 36.79 16.48
C LEU A 102 23.75 35.27 16.31
N ILE A 103 22.51 34.78 16.24
CA ILE A 103 22.19 33.36 16.09
C ILE A 103 22.78 32.79 14.78
N ALA A 104 22.68 33.57 13.69
CA ALA A 104 23.20 33.21 12.37
C ALA A 104 24.74 33.09 12.36
N ALA A 105 25.42 34.07 12.95
CA ALA A 105 26.87 34.06 13.10
C ALA A 105 27.33 32.88 13.97
N PHE A 106 26.65 32.60 15.08
CA PHE A 106 26.97 31.48 15.96
C PHE A 106 26.86 30.12 15.26
N LEU A 107 25.81 29.92 14.46
CA LEU A 107 25.64 28.69 13.66
C LEU A 107 26.78 28.53 12.65
N THR A 108 27.22 29.61 12.02
CA THR A 108 28.23 29.60 10.96
C THR A 108 29.65 29.48 11.49
N GLU A 109 29.97 30.16 12.58
CA GLU A 109 31.33 30.26 13.12
C GLU A 109 31.64 29.21 14.17
N VAL A 110 30.63 28.81 14.96
CA VAL A 110 30.84 27.87 16.06
C VAL A 110 30.39 26.46 15.66
N ILE A 111 29.18 26.30 15.12
CA ILE A 111 28.57 24.97 14.95
C ILE A 111 28.97 24.31 13.61
N THR A 112 28.85 25.02 12.49
CA THR A 112 29.13 24.48 11.15
C THR A 112 30.57 23.94 10.97
N PRO A 113 31.62 24.61 11.50
CA PRO A 113 32.98 24.12 11.40
C PRO A 113 33.24 22.87 12.26
N GLN A 114 32.37 22.58 13.23
CA GLN A 114 32.42 21.35 14.02
C GLN A 114 31.70 20.17 13.33
N HIS A 115 31.04 20.43 12.19
CA HIS A 115 30.28 19.44 11.43
C HIS A 115 30.73 19.32 9.96
N ASN A 116 31.98 19.63 9.65
CA ASN A 116 32.60 19.50 8.32
C ASN A 116 31.76 20.14 7.18
N GLY A 117 31.05 21.24 7.46
CA GLY A 117 30.23 21.93 6.45
C GLY A 117 28.99 21.16 5.98
N LYS A 118 28.61 20.05 6.63
CA LYS A 118 27.40 19.28 6.31
C LYS A 118 26.16 19.86 7.01
N GLU A 119 24.98 19.53 6.50
CA GLU A 119 23.70 19.92 7.09
C GLU A 119 23.56 19.39 8.53
N ILE A 120 23.33 20.28 9.50
CA ILE A 120 23.30 19.94 10.93
C ILE A 120 21.90 19.48 11.34
N THR A 121 21.75 18.22 11.75
CA THR A 121 20.47 17.72 12.30
C THR A 121 20.32 18.00 13.80
N LYS A 122 19.10 17.85 14.34
CA LYS A 122 18.83 17.89 15.79
C LYS A 122 19.70 16.90 16.58
N ASN A 123 19.93 15.72 16.01
CA ASN A 123 20.75 14.70 16.66
C ASN A 123 22.24 15.10 16.63
N ASP A 124 22.68 15.83 15.62
CA ASP A 124 24.05 16.33 15.53
C ASP A 124 24.29 17.46 16.53
N LEU A 125 23.35 18.41 16.70
CA LEU A 125 23.41 19.40 17.78
C LEU A 125 23.50 18.75 19.17
N ARG A 126 22.78 17.64 19.39
CA ARG A 126 22.88 16.87 20.65
C ARG A 126 24.24 16.19 20.80
N LYS A 127 24.76 15.57 19.75
CA LYS A 127 26.08 14.91 19.75
C LYS A 127 27.24 15.90 19.93
N LEU A 128 27.11 17.10 19.37
CA LEU A 128 28.06 18.21 19.50
C LEU A 128 27.92 18.96 20.84
N GLY A 129 27.01 18.54 21.72
CA GLY A 129 26.86 19.10 23.06
C GLY A 129 26.04 20.40 23.15
N PHE A 130 25.35 20.81 22.07
CA PHE A 130 24.49 22.01 22.00
C PHE A 130 23.03 21.71 22.43
N ARG A 131 22.85 20.85 23.44
CA ARG A 131 21.52 20.48 23.94
C ARG A 131 20.80 21.70 24.52
N GLY A 132 19.60 22.00 24.01
CA GLY A 132 18.75 23.10 24.48
C GLY A 132 18.84 24.39 23.64
N PHE A 133 19.79 24.48 22.71
CA PHE A 133 19.95 25.65 21.84
C PHE A 133 18.71 25.91 20.96
N GLU A 134 18.14 24.85 20.35
CA GLU A 134 16.90 24.92 19.56
C GLU A 134 15.72 25.49 20.35
N GLU A 135 15.62 25.14 21.63
CA GLU A 135 14.51 25.56 22.49
C GLU A 135 14.67 27.01 22.94
N ALA A 136 15.91 27.49 23.08
CA ALA A 136 16.19 28.90 23.27
C ALA A 136 15.82 29.73 22.04
N ILE A 137 16.11 29.25 20.83
CA ILE A 137 15.76 29.97 19.59
C ILE A 137 14.24 30.03 19.41
N ARG A 138 13.50 28.96 19.73
CA ARG A 138 12.02 28.97 19.68
C ARG A 138 11.39 30.08 20.53
N LYS A 139 12.03 30.49 21.63
CA LYS A 139 11.49 31.52 22.53
C LYS A 139 11.57 32.93 21.96
N VAL A 140 12.46 33.20 21.01
CA VAL A 140 12.73 34.56 20.53
C VAL A 140 11.71 35.07 19.50
N LYS A 141 10.59 34.36 19.26
CA LYS A 141 9.53 34.73 18.29
C LYS A 141 9.99 35.08 16.86
N LYS A 142 11.28 34.92 16.52
CA LYS A 142 11.72 34.84 15.13
C LYS A 142 11.32 33.45 14.62
N PRO A 143 10.46 33.34 13.59
CA PRO A 143 10.12 32.04 13.02
C PRO A 143 11.40 31.38 12.53
N TRP A 144 11.69 30.16 12.99
CA TRP A 144 12.85 29.38 12.56
C TRP A 144 12.94 29.26 11.02
N GLY A 145 11.81 29.41 10.30
CA GLY A 145 11.75 29.53 8.85
C GLY A 145 12.45 30.77 8.26
N GLN A 146 12.40 31.94 8.89
CA GLN A 146 13.12 33.13 8.40
C GLN A 146 14.64 33.00 8.57
N LEU A 147 15.10 32.42 9.68
CA LEU A 147 16.51 32.06 9.88
C LEU A 147 16.98 30.97 8.90
N LYS A 148 16.08 30.11 8.42
CA LYS A 148 16.35 29.01 7.49
C LYS A 148 16.59 29.51 6.06
N ASP A 149 15.85 30.54 5.64
CA ASP A 149 15.97 31.15 4.31
C ASP A 149 17.22 32.03 4.18
N GLU A 150 17.64 32.71 5.26
CA GLU A 150 18.89 33.49 5.30
C GLU A 150 20.16 32.61 5.36
N LEU A 151 20.05 31.36 5.82
CA LEU A 151 21.19 30.47 6.09
C LEU A 151 21.31 29.26 5.15
N GLY A 152 20.39 29.07 4.20
CA GLY A 152 20.52 28.04 3.15
C GLY A 152 20.45 26.58 3.62
N PHE A 153 19.76 26.27 4.73
CA PHE A 153 19.67 24.90 5.26
C PHE A 153 18.40 24.13 4.81
N THR A 154 18.58 22.97 4.19
CA THR A 154 17.53 22.11 3.61
C THR A 154 16.94 21.08 4.58
N SER A 155 15.95 21.50 5.37
CA SER A 155 15.12 20.67 6.27
C SER A 155 15.20 19.15 6.16
N SER A 156 15.93 18.53 7.09
CA SER A 156 15.58 17.19 7.55
C SER A 156 15.52 17.09 9.08
N LYS A 157 14.33 16.76 9.58
CA LYS A 157 14.02 16.29 10.95
C LYS A 157 14.02 17.32 12.10
N LEU A 158 13.00 18.17 12.13
CA LEU A 158 12.44 18.68 13.40
C LEU A 158 10.91 18.77 13.31
N GLY A 159 10.23 18.03 14.20
CA GLY A 159 8.77 17.96 14.27
C GLY A 159 8.11 19.33 14.38
N GLY A 160 7.22 19.61 13.43
CA GLY A 160 6.51 20.89 13.27
C GLY A 160 6.88 21.61 11.98
N HIS A 161 6.68 20.97 10.83
CA HIS A 161 7.00 21.53 9.50
C HIS A 161 6.02 22.68 9.14
N TYR A 162 6.54 23.91 9.02
CA TYR A 162 5.98 24.90 8.10
C TYR A 162 6.73 24.74 6.78
N LEU A 163 6.01 24.39 5.72
CA LEU A 163 6.56 24.25 4.37
C LEU A 163 6.63 25.63 3.69
N SER A 164 7.64 25.83 2.86
CA SER A 164 7.67 26.96 1.91
C SER A 164 6.51 26.87 0.93
N GLU A 165 6.13 28.00 0.32
CA GLU A 165 5.04 27.99 -0.68
C GLU A 165 5.33 27.08 -1.87
N GLY A 166 6.60 26.95 -2.28
CA GLY A 166 7.01 26.01 -3.33
C GLY A 166 6.81 24.54 -2.92
N GLU A 167 7.19 24.17 -1.70
CA GLU A 167 6.97 22.81 -1.18
C GLU A 167 5.48 22.50 -0.97
N LYS A 168 4.69 23.48 -0.52
CA LYS A 168 3.22 23.33 -0.45
C LYS A 168 2.65 23.09 -1.85
N ARG A 169 3.13 23.82 -2.86
CA ARG A 169 2.66 23.68 -4.24
C ARG A 169 2.86 22.26 -4.77
N ILE A 170 4.01 21.63 -4.50
CA ILE A 170 4.26 20.24 -4.88
C ILE A 170 3.22 19.30 -4.24
N ILE A 171 2.91 19.48 -2.95
CA ILE A 171 1.86 18.69 -2.27
C ILE A 171 0.49 18.93 -2.90
N TYR A 172 0.19 20.17 -3.27
CA TYR A 172 -1.07 20.54 -3.90
C TYR A 172 -1.22 19.87 -5.27
N ASP A 173 -0.19 19.91 -6.11
CA ASP A 173 -0.20 19.31 -7.43
C ASP A 173 -0.30 17.76 -7.35
N LEU A 174 0.39 17.13 -6.38
CA LEU A 174 0.26 15.70 -6.11
C LEU A 174 -1.14 15.32 -5.61
N THR A 175 -1.74 16.17 -4.76
CA THR A 175 -3.09 15.99 -4.23
C THR A 175 -4.11 16.13 -5.36
N GLU A 176 -4.00 17.15 -6.20
CA GLU A 176 -4.85 17.37 -7.38
C GLU A 176 -4.81 16.16 -8.32
N SER A 177 -3.61 15.71 -8.70
CA SER A 177 -3.44 14.53 -9.55
C SER A 177 -4.05 13.25 -8.98
N ALA A 178 -4.02 13.07 -7.66
CA ALA A 178 -4.66 11.94 -7.00
C ALA A 178 -6.19 12.05 -7.01
N VAL A 179 -6.72 13.26 -6.78
CA VAL A 179 -8.16 13.54 -6.77
C VAL A 179 -8.74 13.42 -8.18
N ASP A 180 -8.08 13.96 -9.20
CA ASP A 180 -8.55 13.89 -10.58
C ASP A 180 -8.68 12.46 -11.05
N ARG A 181 -7.68 11.61 -10.77
CA ARG A 181 -7.76 10.17 -11.08
C ARG A 181 -8.90 9.49 -10.34
N TYR A 182 -9.10 9.81 -9.07
CA TYR A 182 -10.19 9.28 -8.26
C TYR A 182 -11.56 9.66 -8.83
N LEU A 183 -11.75 10.94 -9.17
CA LEU A 183 -13.00 11.47 -9.72
C LEU A 183 -13.27 10.97 -11.15
N ILE A 184 -12.27 10.95 -12.04
CA ILE A 184 -12.39 10.44 -13.42
C ILE A 184 -12.79 8.95 -13.41
N SER A 185 -12.29 8.19 -12.44
CA SER A 185 -12.61 6.77 -12.30
C SER A 185 -14.00 6.47 -11.71
N ASP A 186 -14.82 7.49 -11.48
CA ASP A 186 -16.08 7.37 -10.74
C ASP A 186 -15.88 6.69 -9.36
N ASN A 187 -14.84 7.11 -8.64
CA ASN A 187 -14.44 6.58 -7.33
C ASN A 187 -13.97 5.11 -7.32
N LYS A 188 -13.74 4.48 -8.47
CA LYS A 188 -13.34 3.06 -8.56
C LYS A 188 -11.85 2.81 -8.30
N ILE A 189 -10.99 3.80 -8.58
CA ILE A 189 -9.54 3.68 -8.37
C ILE A 189 -9.19 4.26 -7.02
N LYS A 190 -8.70 3.43 -6.09
CA LYS A 190 -8.17 3.93 -4.82
C LYS A 190 -6.94 4.82 -5.07
N PRO A 191 -6.87 5.99 -4.44
CA PRO A 191 -5.71 6.85 -4.59
C PRO A 191 -4.48 6.22 -3.96
N LEU A 192 -3.31 6.65 -4.42
CA LEU A 192 -2.06 6.18 -3.84
C LEU A 192 -2.04 6.44 -2.33
N PRO A 193 -1.55 5.47 -1.53
CA PRO A 193 -1.33 5.68 -0.11
C PRO A 193 -0.50 6.94 0.13
N LEU A 194 -0.83 7.69 1.18
CA LEU A 194 -0.11 8.92 1.54
C LEU A 194 1.40 8.69 1.69
N SER A 195 1.81 7.51 2.16
CA SER A 195 3.21 7.11 2.28
C SER A 195 3.95 6.97 0.95
N LYS A 196 3.23 6.77 -0.17
CA LYS A 196 3.79 6.76 -1.52
C LYS A 196 3.81 8.16 -2.12
N LEU A 197 2.80 8.98 -1.82
CA LEU A 197 2.74 10.37 -2.27
C LEU A 197 3.82 11.24 -1.63
N THR A 198 4.16 11.02 -0.35
CA THR A 198 5.28 11.70 0.30
C THR A 198 6.62 11.36 -0.34
N LYS A 199 6.81 10.11 -0.79
CA LYS A 199 8.02 9.68 -1.51
C LYS A 199 8.08 10.20 -2.96
N ALA A 200 6.94 10.31 -3.64
CA ALA A 200 6.87 10.68 -5.05
C ALA A 200 7.19 12.15 -5.34
N GLY A 201 7.12 13.04 -4.33
CA GLY A 201 7.46 14.45 -4.50
C GLY A 201 8.92 14.79 -4.18
N ASP A 202 9.77 13.81 -3.84
CA ASP A 202 11.09 14.03 -3.23
C ASP A 202 11.05 14.96 -1.99
N LEU A 203 9.88 15.08 -1.37
CA LEU A 203 9.67 15.90 -0.19
C LEU A 203 9.98 15.09 1.06
N ASN A 204 10.99 15.50 1.83
CA ASN A 204 11.33 14.90 3.12
C ASN A 204 10.36 15.33 4.24
N VAL A 205 9.06 15.13 4.02
CA VAL A 205 7.97 15.56 4.90
C VAL A 205 7.27 14.37 5.55
N THR A 206 6.86 14.53 6.81
CA THR A 206 6.08 13.48 7.48
C THR A 206 4.69 13.33 6.85
N ASN A 207 4.10 12.12 6.96
CA ASN A 207 2.72 11.89 6.53
C ASN A 207 1.72 12.88 7.17
N ASN A 208 1.94 13.26 8.43
CA ASN A 208 1.08 14.22 9.13
C ASN A 208 1.16 15.62 8.50
N THR A 209 2.36 16.03 8.07
CA THR A 209 2.56 17.30 7.36
C THR A 209 1.88 17.27 6.00
N PHE A 210 2.05 16.18 5.25
CA PHE A 210 1.38 16.01 3.96
C PHE A 210 -0.14 16.06 4.11
N ILE A 211 -0.70 15.31 5.07
CA ILE A 211 -2.14 15.30 5.38
C ILE A 211 -2.67 16.70 5.65
N LYS A 212 -1.95 17.49 6.47
CA LYS A 212 -2.35 18.86 6.81
C LYS A 212 -2.53 19.71 5.55
N TYR A 213 -1.51 19.75 4.69
CA TYR A 213 -1.52 20.59 3.50
C TYR A 213 -2.42 20.03 2.39
N ALA A 214 -2.55 18.71 2.26
CA ALA A 214 -3.53 18.09 1.36
C ALA A 214 -4.97 18.46 1.76
N LYS A 215 -5.31 18.40 3.07
CA LYS A 215 -6.62 18.86 3.57
C LYS A 215 -6.84 20.34 3.29
N GLU A 216 -5.83 21.18 3.56
CA GLU A 216 -5.87 22.63 3.29
C GLU A 216 -6.19 22.92 1.83
N TYR A 217 -5.51 22.26 0.89
CA TYR A 217 -5.77 22.37 -0.54
C TYR A 217 -7.19 21.96 -0.92
N LEU A 218 -7.64 20.78 -0.46
CA LEU A 218 -8.98 20.26 -0.77
C LEU A 218 -10.09 21.18 -0.27
N ILE A 219 -9.95 21.70 0.95
CA ILE A 219 -10.88 22.67 1.54
C ILE A 219 -10.88 23.96 0.73
N GLY A 220 -9.70 24.47 0.36
CA GLY A 220 -9.57 25.68 -0.44
C GLY A 220 -10.20 25.56 -1.82
N ARG A 221 -10.06 24.41 -2.48
CA ARG A 221 -10.52 24.20 -3.87
C ARG A 221 -11.97 23.78 -3.99
N TYR A 222 -12.44 22.88 -3.13
CA TYR A 222 -13.79 22.28 -3.25
C TYR A 222 -14.77 22.81 -2.20
N GLY A 223 -14.32 23.67 -1.29
CA GLY A 223 -15.08 24.12 -0.13
C GLY A 223 -14.95 23.15 1.05
N LYS A 224 -15.20 23.65 2.26
CA LYS A 224 -14.93 22.94 3.52
C LYS A 224 -15.55 21.55 3.59
N GLU A 225 -16.85 21.45 3.36
CA GLU A 225 -17.59 20.18 3.50
C GLU A 225 -17.15 19.13 2.46
N LYS A 226 -17.13 19.51 1.18
CA LYS A 226 -16.77 18.61 0.08
C LYS A 226 -15.29 18.22 0.11
N GLY A 227 -14.40 19.13 0.50
CA GLY A 227 -12.97 18.87 0.64
C GLY A 227 -12.67 17.86 1.74
N VAL A 228 -13.33 17.96 2.89
CA VAL A 228 -13.20 16.99 3.99
C VAL A 228 -13.73 15.62 3.57
N ASP A 229 -14.87 15.56 2.87
CA ASP A 229 -15.44 14.28 2.40
C ASP A 229 -14.53 13.55 1.43
N LEU A 230 -13.95 14.28 0.47
CA LEU A 230 -12.97 13.72 -0.45
C LEU A 230 -11.78 13.14 0.30
N TYR A 231 -11.23 13.89 1.27
CA TYR A 231 -10.12 13.41 2.08
C TYR A 231 -10.46 12.10 2.83
N CYS A 232 -11.60 12.07 3.52
CA CYS A 232 -12.01 10.92 4.32
C CYS A 232 -12.25 9.68 3.43
N LYS A 233 -12.91 9.82 2.28
CA LYS A 233 -13.15 8.71 1.34
C LYS A 233 -11.85 8.17 0.75
N MET A 234 -10.99 9.06 0.29
CA MET A 234 -9.76 8.72 -0.42
C MET A 234 -8.72 8.06 0.48
N TRP A 235 -8.47 8.63 1.66
CA TRP A 235 -7.32 8.22 2.48
C TRP A 235 -7.67 7.59 3.81
N LEU A 236 -8.89 7.77 4.33
CA LEU A 236 -9.37 7.02 5.49
C LEU A 236 -10.26 5.83 5.09
N GLY A 237 -10.70 5.76 3.83
CA GLY A 237 -11.56 4.69 3.33
C GLY A 237 -12.96 4.72 3.93
N THR A 238 -13.44 5.90 4.34
CA THR A 238 -14.81 6.07 4.84
C THR A 238 -15.82 6.02 3.70
N THR A 239 -17.02 5.49 3.92
CA THR A 239 -18.10 5.54 2.92
C THR A 239 -18.93 6.83 3.02
N SER A 240 -19.79 7.09 2.03
CA SER A 240 -20.73 8.23 2.08
C SER A 240 -21.72 8.07 3.24
N GLU A 241 -22.23 6.86 3.48
CA GLU A 241 -23.17 6.55 4.56
C GLU A 241 -22.53 6.77 5.94
N GLU A 242 -21.25 6.43 6.08
CA GLU A 242 -20.47 6.72 7.30
C GLU A 242 -20.37 8.23 7.57
N LEU A 243 -20.08 9.04 6.56
CA LEU A 243 -19.96 10.49 6.71
C LEU A 243 -21.30 11.15 7.07
N ILE A 244 -22.39 10.69 6.44
CA ILE A 244 -23.76 11.11 6.78
C ILE A 244 -24.09 10.76 8.23
N PHE A 245 -23.77 9.52 8.65
CA PHE A 245 -23.94 9.07 10.03
C PHE A 245 -23.17 9.96 11.02
N LEU A 246 -21.89 10.27 10.74
CA LEU A 246 -21.08 11.09 11.63
C LEU A 246 -21.69 12.48 11.87
N ARG A 247 -22.10 13.16 10.80
CA ARG A 247 -22.75 14.46 10.90
C ARG A 247 -24.07 14.38 11.66
N LYS A 248 -24.89 13.37 11.38
CA LYS A 248 -26.15 13.11 12.09
C LYS A 248 -25.94 12.92 13.59
N HIS A 249 -24.82 12.33 14.00
CA HIS A 249 -24.45 12.07 15.39
C HIS A 249 -23.44 13.08 15.97
N ASN A 250 -23.46 14.32 15.46
CA ASN A 250 -22.67 15.46 15.94
C ASN A 250 -21.15 15.19 16.05
N TYR A 251 -20.61 14.41 15.12
CA TYR A 251 -19.17 14.22 14.98
C TYR A 251 -18.69 14.86 13.68
N ASP A 252 -17.83 15.86 13.81
CA ASP A 252 -17.24 16.54 12.65
C ASP A 252 -16.19 15.64 11.98
N PRO A 253 -16.40 15.22 10.71
CA PRO A 253 -15.44 14.40 9.98
C PRO A 253 -14.05 15.04 9.82
N GLU A 254 -13.93 16.37 9.93
CA GLU A 254 -12.64 17.08 9.87
C GLU A 254 -11.64 16.57 10.92
N ASN A 255 -12.17 16.17 12.08
CA ASN A 255 -11.40 15.70 13.24
C ASN A 255 -10.91 14.24 13.12
N LEU A 256 -11.30 13.52 12.06
CA LEU A 256 -10.85 12.15 11.84
C LEU A 256 -9.35 12.09 11.53
N LYS A 257 -8.62 11.31 12.35
CA LYS A 257 -7.23 10.91 12.08
C LYS A 257 -7.16 9.49 11.53
N SER A 258 -8.11 8.63 11.90
CA SER A 258 -8.35 7.30 11.36
C SER A 258 -9.85 7.05 11.16
N ARG A 259 -10.21 6.08 10.31
CA ARG A 259 -11.62 5.73 9.96
C ARG A 259 -12.52 5.52 11.17
N TRP A 260 -11.97 5.03 12.28
CA TRP A 260 -12.72 4.55 13.45
C TRP A 260 -12.50 5.38 14.72
N ASP A 261 -11.86 6.55 14.65
CA ASP A 261 -11.55 7.37 15.85
C ASP A 261 -12.77 7.98 16.54
N TRP A 262 -13.91 8.03 15.86
CA TRP A 262 -15.16 8.51 16.40
C TRP A 262 -15.88 7.48 17.29
N LEU A 263 -15.44 6.22 17.29
CA LEU A 263 -16.09 5.13 18.02
C LEU A 263 -16.08 5.36 19.53
N ASN A 264 -17.26 5.30 20.12
CA ASN A 264 -17.49 5.11 21.53
C ASN A 264 -18.68 4.17 21.71
N LYS A 265 -19.03 3.81 22.95
CA LYS A 265 -20.12 2.87 23.25
C LYS A 265 -21.44 3.25 22.57
N SER A 266 -21.91 4.48 22.79
CA SER A 266 -23.19 4.98 22.25
C SER A 266 -23.20 5.04 20.72
N ARG A 267 -22.14 5.59 20.10
CA ARG A 267 -22.03 5.70 18.64
C ARG A 267 -21.88 4.35 17.97
N ALA A 268 -21.21 3.37 18.60
CA ALA A 268 -21.12 2.03 18.07
C ALA A 268 -22.51 1.38 17.98
N ILE A 269 -23.33 1.51 19.03
CA ILE A 269 -24.71 1.02 19.06
C ILE A 269 -25.55 1.67 17.95
N ASN A 270 -25.48 3.00 17.84
CA ASN A 270 -26.21 3.72 16.78
C ASN A 270 -25.72 3.33 15.39
N PHE A 271 -24.41 3.17 15.20
CA PHE A 271 -23.83 2.75 13.93
C PHE A 271 -24.29 1.34 13.54
N TYR A 272 -24.36 0.41 14.49
CA TYR A 272 -24.92 -0.91 14.24
C TYR A 272 -26.38 -0.81 13.77
N LYS A 273 -27.22 -0.06 14.50
CA LYS A 273 -28.65 0.08 14.21
C LYS A 273 -28.95 0.79 12.89
N GLU A 274 -28.18 1.83 12.55
CA GLU A 274 -28.50 2.72 11.43
C GLU A 274 -27.75 2.38 10.15
N ILE A 275 -26.59 1.70 10.25
CA ILE A 275 -25.72 1.43 9.10
C ILE A 275 -25.53 -0.07 8.88
N ILE A 276 -25.15 -0.82 9.93
CA ILE A 276 -24.83 -2.24 9.77
C ILE A 276 -26.11 -3.06 9.56
N LYS A 277 -27.04 -3.03 10.51
CA LYS A 277 -28.25 -3.87 10.47
C LYS A 277 -29.12 -3.63 9.22
N PRO A 278 -29.43 -2.39 8.81
CA PRO A 278 -30.28 -2.14 7.65
C PRO A 278 -29.66 -2.59 6.32
N LYS A 279 -28.34 -2.80 6.28
CA LYS A 279 -27.65 -3.26 5.06
C LYS A 279 -27.81 -4.76 4.81
N PHE A 280 -28.10 -5.55 5.84
CA PHE A 280 -28.08 -7.02 5.75
C PHE A 280 -29.46 -7.67 5.96
N ASP A 281 -30.51 -6.97 6.37
CA ASP A 281 -31.82 -7.53 6.74
C ASP A 281 -31.82 -8.63 7.85
N TYR A 282 -30.65 -9.12 8.26
CA TYR A 282 -30.40 -10.03 9.40
C TYR A 282 -29.25 -9.50 10.27
N THR A 283 -28.92 -10.21 11.36
CA THR A 283 -27.77 -9.91 12.23
C THR A 283 -26.51 -10.52 11.61
N PRO A 284 -25.64 -9.74 10.93
CA PRO A 284 -24.49 -10.32 10.23
C PRO A 284 -23.45 -10.84 11.22
N ALA A 285 -22.80 -11.95 10.90
CA ALA A 285 -21.62 -12.39 11.63
C ALA A 285 -20.44 -11.43 11.38
N TRP A 286 -19.47 -11.39 12.30
CA TRP A 286 -18.29 -10.54 12.12
C TRP A 286 -17.51 -10.90 10.85
N GLU A 287 -17.47 -12.18 10.50
CA GLU A 287 -16.76 -12.75 9.37
C GLU A 287 -17.25 -12.19 8.04
N GLU A 288 -18.53 -11.84 7.95
CA GLU A 288 -19.16 -11.19 6.78
C GLU A 288 -18.79 -9.70 6.69
N LEU A 289 -18.55 -9.07 7.84
CA LEU A 289 -18.21 -7.66 7.93
C LEU A 289 -16.71 -7.39 7.79
N LYS A 290 -15.84 -8.39 8.01
CA LYS A 290 -14.38 -8.19 8.14
C LYS A 290 -13.72 -7.52 6.94
N ASN A 291 -14.20 -7.80 5.73
CA ASN A 291 -13.67 -7.24 4.49
C ASN A 291 -14.13 -5.78 4.26
N THR A 292 -15.29 -5.40 4.79
CA THR A 292 -15.94 -4.10 4.57
C THR A 292 -15.65 -3.11 5.70
N LEU A 293 -15.62 -3.62 6.94
CA LEU A 293 -15.38 -2.89 8.19
C LEU A 293 -14.02 -3.26 8.79
N GLY A 294 -12.98 -3.39 7.94
CA GLY A 294 -11.63 -3.75 8.36
C GLY A 294 -11.14 -2.87 9.52
N GLY A 295 -10.66 -3.49 10.60
CA GLY A 295 -10.21 -2.81 11.82
C GLY A 295 -11.30 -2.36 12.80
N PHE A 296 -12.59 -2.43 12.44
CA PHE A 296 -13.70 -2.00 13.29
C PHE A 296 -13.76 -2.79 14.60
N ARG A 297 -13.72 -4.13 14.56
CA ARG A 297 -13.79 -4.98 15.78
C ARG A 297 -12.67 -4.68 16.77
N ASN A 298 -11.46 -4.46 16.28
CA ASN A 298 -10.32 -4.14 17.12
C ASN A 298 -10.50 -2.76 17.77
N LYS A 299 -10.93 -1.77 16.98
CA LYS A 299 -11.16 -0.42 17.52
C LYS A 299 -12.38 -0.37 18.45
N LEU A 300 -13.45 -1.11 18.17
CA LEU A 300 -14.62 -1.27 19.05
C LEU A 300 -14.16 -1.75 20.43
N LYS A 301 -13.39 -2.84 20.48
CA LYS A 301 -12.89 -3.35 21.76
C LYS A 301 -12.01 -2.34 22.50
N LEU A 302 -11.13 -1.63 21.77
CA LEU A 302 -10.21 -0.65 22.37
C LEU A 302 -10.92 0.64 22.84
N SER A 303 -11.91 1.12 22.09
CA SER A 303 -12.51 2.45 22.30
C SER A 303 -13.84 2.42 23.06
N SER A 304 -14.59 1.31 22.99
CA SER A 304 -15.86 1.15 23.74
C SER A 304 -15.83 0.03 24.78
N GLY A 305 -14.80 -0.82 24.78
CA GLY A 305 -14.73 -2.00 25.64
C GLY A 305 -15.65 -3.14 25.20
N LEU A 306 -16.43 -2.96 24.13
CA LEU A 306 -17.39 -3.94 23.65
C LEU A 306 -16.74 -4.95 22.68
N THR A 307 -17.13 -6.20 22.82
CA THR A 307 -17.03 -7.17 21.74
C THR A 307 -18.17 -6.97 20.74
N TYR A 308 -18.04 -7.51 19.54
CA TYR A 308 -19.10 -7.42 18.53
C TYR A 308 -20.43 -8.05 19.02
N ASN A 309 -20.37 -9.18 19.71
CA ASN A 309 -21.57 -9.81 20.27
C ASN A 309 -22.23 -8.94 21.35
N GLN A 310 -21.43 -8.32 22.21
CA GLN A 310 -21.96 -7.37 23.21
C GLN A 310 -22.59 -6.15 22.55
N LEU A 311 -22.00 -5.65 21.45
CA LEU A 311 -22.59 -4.56 20.67
C LEU A 311 -23.97 -4.93 20.12
N ILE A 312 -24.16 -6.17 19.62
CA ILE A 312 -25.47 -6.65 19.12
C ILE A 312 -26.49 -6.68 20.25
N VAL A 313 -26.14 -7.30 21.38
CA VAL A 313 -27.02 -7.39 22.57
C VAL A 313 -27.41 -6.00 23.06
N GLU A 314 -26.44 -5.09 23.20
CA GLU A 314 -26.71 -3.72 23.65
C GLU A 314 -27.48 -2.89 22.62
N SER A 315 -27.49 -3.33 21.36
CA SER A 315 -28.34 -2.74 20.32
C SER A 315 -29.78 -3.23 20.41
N GLY A 316 -30.15 -4.10 21.37
CA GLY A 316 -31.50 -4.65 21.50
C GLY A 316 -31.81 -5.70 20.43
N ASP A 317 -30.77 -6.21 19.78
CA ASP A 317 -30.85 -7.30 18.82
C ASP A 317 -30.34 -8.57 19.50
N SER A 318 -30.82 -9.72 19.04
CA SER A 318 -30.27 -10.98 19.54
C SER A 318 -29.00 -11.26 18.74
N PRO A 319 -27.84 -11.47 19.38
CA PRO A 319 -26.75 -12.13 18.69
C PRO A 319 -27.36 -13.41 18.13
N SER A 320 -27.24 -13.60 16.82
CA SER A 320 -27.53 -14.89 16.20
C SER A 320 -26.95 -15.95 17.14
N SER A 321 -27.80 -16.84 17.66
CA SER A 321 -27.50 -17.81 18.72
C SER A 321 -26.03 -18.20 18.65
N PRO A 322 -25.26 -18.10 19.75
CA PRO A 322 -23.82 -18.32 19.70
C PRO A 322 -23.59 -19.67 19.04
N PHE A 323 -23.25 -19.65 17.76
CA PHE A 323 -22.56 -20.74 17.12
C PHE A 323 -21.32 -20.89 17.98
N ASP A 324 -21.28 -21.95 18.77
CA ASP A 324 -20.25 -22.18 19.78
C ASP A 324 -18.94 -22.53 19.07
N PHE A 325 -18.30 -21.52 18.47
CA PHE A 325 -17.01 -21.60 17.79
C PHE A 325 -15.88 -22.02 18.74
N LYS A 326 -16.11 -22.06 20.06
CA LYS A 326 -15.10 -22.49 21.03
C LYS A 326 -14.99 -24.01 21.14
N ASN A 327 -16.03 -24.76 20.80
CA ASN A 327 -15.99 -26.22 20.71
C ASN A 327 -15.90 -26.74 19.27
N VAL A 328 -16.24 -25.91 18.28
CA VAL A 328 -16.01 -26.22 16.85
C VAL A 328 -14.63 -25.70 16.42
N LYS A 329 -13.55 -26.30 16.93
CA LYS A 329 -12.30 -26.26 16.17
C LYS A 329 -12.53 -27.12 14.92
N LYS A 330 -12.71 -26.44 13.76
CA LYS A 330 -12.70 -26.96 12.38
C LYS A 330 -14.01 -27.58 11.86
N LYS A 331 -15.02 -26.77 11.49
CA LYS A 331 -15.85 -26.98 10.28
C LYS A 331 -16.42 -25.64 9.79
N GLU A 332 -15.72 -24.99 8.87
CA GLU A 332 -16.27 -23.86 8.12
C GLU A 332 -17.13 -24.44 6.99
N PHE A 333 -18.44 -24.51 7.18
CA PHE A 333 -19.39 -24.86 6.12
C PHE A 333 -19.90 -23.59 5.42
N THR A 334 -20.01 -23.60 4.10
CA THR A 334 -20.56 -22.50 3.30
C THR A 334 -22.09 -22.51 3.33
N LYS A 335 -22.71 -21.42 2.86
CA LYS A 335 -24.18 -21.31 2.74
C LYS A 335 -24.73 -22.38 1.80
N GLU A 336 -24.01 -22.67 0.73
CA GLU A 336 -24.34 -23.67 -0.28
C GLU A 336 -24.27 -25.09 0.32
N GLU A 337 -23.28 -25.36 1.19
CA GLU A 337 -23.22 -26.60 1.96
C GLU A 337 -24.40 -26.75 2.92
N PHE A 338 -24.81 -25.68 3.61
CA PHE A 338 -26.00 -25.73 4.48
C PHE A 338 -27.29 -26.00 3.70
N ASN A 339 -27.45 -25.39 2.52
CA ASN A 339 -28.59 -25.67 1.64
C ASN A 339 -28.60 -27.14 1.23
N PHE A 340 -27.45 -27.65 0.77
CA PHE A 340 -27.28 -29.05 0.43
C PHE A 340 -27.58 -29.99 1.62
N PHE A 341 -27.09 -29.68 2.82
CA PHE A 341 -27.39 -30.52 3.98
C PHE A 341 -28.88 -30.54 4.34
N ASN A 342 -29.58 -29.43 4.16
CA ASN A 342 -31.03 -29.38 4.36
C ASN A 342 -31.79 -30.15 3.29
N ASP A 343 -31.41 -29.97 2.01
CA ASP A 343 -32.08 -30.59 0.86
C ASP A 343 -31.92 -32.12 0.86
N TYR A 344 -30.79 -32.62 1.36
CA TYR A 344 -30.49 -34.06 1.44
C TYR A 344 -30.60 -34.63 2.87
N ASN A 345 -31.18 -33.87 3.81
CA ASN A 345 -31.44 -34.27 5.19
C ASN A 345 -30.20 -34.83 5.92
N ILE A 346 -29.03 -34.25 5.67
CA ILE A 346 -27.76 -34.61 6.28
C ILE A 346 -27.67 -33.93 7.66
N ASP A 347 -27.53 -34.75 8.71
CA ASP A 347 -27.34 -34.24 10.07
C ASP A 347 -25.91 -33.73 10.27
N TRP A 348 -25.65 -32.55 9.70
CA TRP A 348 -24.34 -31.91 9.70
C TRP A 348 -23.78 -31.64 11.10
N ARG A 349 -24.65 -31.62 12.13
CA ARG A 349 -24.27 -31.42 13.53
C ARG A 349 -23.55 -32.62 14.13
N ASN A 350 -23.82 -33.81 13.61
CA ASN A 350 -23.27 -35.08 14.10
C ASN A 350 -22.06 -35.58 13.31
N LEU A 351 -21.70 -34.90 12.22
CA LEU A 351 -20.49 -35.20 11.49
C LEU A 351 -19.29 -35.00 12.43
N LYS A 352 -18.23 -35.81 12.32
CA LYS A 352 -16.92 -35.64 12.96
C LYS A 352 -15.93 -34.83 12.10
N THR A 353 -15.97 -34.97 10.77
CA THR A 353 -15.26 -34.11 9.80
C THR A 353 -16.22 -33.42 8.81
N ARG A 354 -15.74 -32.42 8.06
CA ARG A 354 -16.53 -31.68 7.05
C ARG A 354 -17.14 -32.62 5.98
N TRP A 355 -16.51 -33.77 5.76
CA TRP A 355 -16.78 -34.67 4.64
C TRP A 355 -17.26 -36.06 5.07
N ASP A 356 -17.64 -36.25 6.33
CA ASP A 356 -18.06 -37.59 6.80
C ASP A 356 -19.29 -38.10 6.02
N TRP A 357 -20.17 -37.20 5.58
CA TRP A 357 -21.32 -37.54 4.74
C TRP A 357 -20.93 -38.09 3.36
N VAL A 358 -19.68 -37.89 2.91
CA VAL A 358 -19.14 -38.49 1.67
C VAL A 358 -18.85 -39.98 1.87
N VAL A 359 -18.39 -40.35 3.08
CA VAL A 359 -17.91 -41.70 3.41
C VAL A 359 -19.01 -42.56 4.02
N ASP A 360 -19.94 -41.96 4.76
CA ASP A 360 -21.05 -42.62 5.44
C ASP A 360 -22.30 -42.80 4.54
N ASP A 361 -22.21 -42.51 3.24
CA ASP A 361 -23.29 -42.68 2.27
C ASP A 361 -23.57 -44.19 2.06
N PRO A 362 -24.80 -44.69 2.35
CA PRO A 362 -25.16 -46.09 2.11
C PRO A 362 -25.21 -46.47 0.63
N ASN A 363 -25.22 -45.50 -0.30
CA ASN A 363 -25.13 -45.71 -1.75
C ASN A 363 -24.15 -44.72 -2.41
N PRO A 364 -22.82 -44.84 -2.19
CA PRO A 364 -21.85 -44.03 -2.91
C PRO A 364 -22.01 -44.27 -4.42
N PRO A 365 -22.19 -43.23 -5.26
CA PRO A 365 -21.78 -41.83 -5.10
C PRO A 365 -22.97 -40.84 -5.11
N HIS A 366 -24.17 -41.23 -4.65
CA HIS A 366 -25.37 -40.41 -4.81
C HIS A 366 -25.23 -39.00 -4.22
N LEU A 367 -24.79 -38.88 -2.96
CA LEU A 367 -24.61 -37.57 -2.33
C LEU A 367 -23.44 -36.79 -2.93
N SER A 368 -22.39 -37.48 -3.39
CA SER A 368 -21.23 -36.82 -4.01
C SER A 368 -21.55 -36.25 -5.41
N ILE A 369 -22.39 -36.95 -6.18
CA ILE A 369 -22.93 -36.46 -7.46
C ILE A 369 -23.87 -35.28 -7.24
N ALA A 370 -24.76 -35.38 -6.26
CA ALA A 370 -25.68 -34.32 -5.88
C ALA A 370 -24.91 -33.06 -5.44
N PHE A 371 -23.92 -33.21 -4.55
CA PHE A 371 -23.07 -32.12 -4.11
C PHE A 371 -22.33 -31.46 -5.27
N PHE A 372 -21.86 -32.25 -6.24
CA PHE A 372 -21.26 -31.70 -7.43
C PHE A 372 -22.24 -30.85 -8.25
N LYS A 373 -23.46 -31.32 -8.47
CA LYS A 373 -24.49 -30.60 -9.24
C LYS A 373 -24.96 -29.33 -8.54
N ASP A 374 -25.21 -29.41 -7.25
CA ASP A 374 -25.93 -28.39 -6.50
C ASP A 374 -24.99 -27.36 -5.87
N VAL A 375 -23.74 -27.76 -5.58
CA VAL A 375 -22.76 -26.91 -4.87
C VAL A 375 -21.54 -26.59 -5.72
N LEU A 376 -20.96 -27.56 -6.43
CA LEU A 376 -19.66 -27.36 -7.11
C LEU A 376 -19.80 -26.79 -8.53
N TYR A 377 -20.71 -27.32 -9.34
CA TYR A 377 -20.94 -26.88 -10.72
C TYR A 377 -21.37 -25.39 -10.82
N PRO A 378 -22.22 -24.86 -9.93
CA PRO A 378 -22.62 -23.45 -9.98
C PRO A 378 -21.49 -22.46 -9.69
N LEU A 379 -20.36 -22.88 -9.10
CA LEU A 379 -19.24 -21.99 -8.77
C LEU A 379 -18.62 -21.32 -10.01
N GLU A 380 -18.50 -22.06 -11.10
CA GLU A 380 -17.95 -21.56 -12.37
C GLU A 380 -18.97 -21.64 -13.52
N ASN A 381 -20.21 -22.07 -13.23
CA ASN A 381 -21.18 -22.47 -14.26
C ASN A 381 -20.57 -23.53 -15.22
N GLY A 382 -19.82 -24.48 -14.64
CA GLY A 382 -18.93 -25.41 -15.33
C GLY A 382 -18.18 -26.30 -14.33
N VAL A 383 -17.42 -27.30 -14.82
CA VAL A 383 -16.63 -28.20 -13.96
C VAL A 383 -15.50 -27.41 -13.29
N PRO A 384 -15.51 -27.23 -11.95
CA PRO A 384 -14.60 -26.30 -11.32
C PRO A 384 -13.14 -26.77 -11.35
N HIS A 385 -12.21 -25.85 -11.61
CA HIS A 385 -10.78 -26.14 -11.57
C HIS A 385 -10.24 -26.33 -10.13
N GLN A 386 -9.16 -27.12 -9.97
CA GLN A 386 -8.56 -27.41 -8.66
C GLN A 386 -8.16 -26.17 -7.86
N GLU A 387 -7.73 -25.11 -8.55
CA GLU A 387 -7.34 -23.86 -7.91
C GLU A 387 -8.55 -23.12 -7.31
N ILE A 388 -9.69 -23.13 -7.99
CA ILE A 388 -10.92 -22.55 -7.47
C ILE A 388 -11.46 -23.37 -6.32
N MET A 389 -11.46 -24.69 -6.47
CA MET A 389 -11.75 -25.63 -5.37
C MET A 389 -10.85 -25.37 -4.15
N ARG A 390 -9.58 -24.99 -4.35
CA ARG A 390 -8.68 -24.58 -3.26
C ARG A 390 -9.08 -23.24 -2.66
N GLN A 391 -9.40 -22.25 -3.47
CA GLN A 391 -9.78 -20.91 -3.03
C GLN A 391 -11.09 -20.90 -2.23
N VAL A 392 -12.05 -21.74 -2.60
CA VAL A 392 -13.33 -21.88 -1.87
C VAL A 392 -13.27 -22.89 -0.72
N GLY A 393 -12.10 -23.50 -0.48
CA GLY A 393 -11.88 -24.39 0.66
C GLY A 393 -12.34 -25.84 0.48
N TYR A 394 -12.66 -26.27 -0.74
CA TYR A 394 -13.09 -27.62 -1.10
C TYR A 394 -11.96 -28.56 -1.53
N ARG A 395 -10.68 -28.17 -1.36
CA ARG A 395 -9.51 -28.99 -1.74
C ARG A 395 -9.59 -30.43 -1.22
N THR A 396 -9.99 -30.63 0.03
CA THR A 396 -10.04 -31.94 0.70
C THR A 396 -11.20 -32.83 0.21
N PHE A 397 -12.13 -32.31 -0.58
CA PHE A 397 -13.20 -33.11 -1.19
C PHE A 397 -12.64 -34.16 -2.17
N PHE A 398 -11.61 -33.79 -2.95
CA PHE A 398 -10.94 -34.71 -3.88
C PHE A 398 -10.34 -35.93 -3.17
N GLU A 399 -9.74 -35.70 -1.99
CA GLU A 399 -9.15 -36.76 -1.18
C GLU A 399 -10.24 -37.71 -0.67
N LYS A 400 -11.40 -37.17 -0.30
CA LYS A 400 -12.52 -37.94 0.26
C LYS A 400 -13.29 -38.77 -0.76
N ILE A 401 -13.47 -38.28 -1.99
CA ILE A 401 -14.05 -39.09 -3.06
C ILE A 401 -13.11 -40.24 -3.48
N ASN A 402 -11.79 -40.02 -3.42
CA ASN A 402 -10.82 -41.08 -3.68
C ASN A 402 -10.85 -42.16 -2.58
N GLU A 403 -11.08 -41.78 -1.31
CA GLU A 403 -11.21 -42.73 -0.19
C GLU A 403 -12.40 -43.70 -0.39
N ILE A 404 -13.47 -43.28 -1.07
CA ILE A 404 -14.61 -44.15 -1.41
C ILE A 404 -14.46 -44.84 -2.79
N GLY A 405 -13.26 -44.79 -3.39
CA GLY A 405 -12.96 -45.45 -4.66
C GLY A 405 -13.44 -44.73 -5.92
N GLU A 406 -13.88 -43.47 -5.82
CA GLU A 406 -14.31 -42.66 -6.96
C GLU A 406 -13.25 -41.67 -7.39
N THR A 407 -13.04 -41.53 -8.70
CA THR A 407 -12.19 -40.46 -9.26
C THR A 407 -13.02 -39.23 -9.56
N TRP A 408 -12.39 -38.05 -9.56
CA TRP A 408 -13.05 -36.81 -9.97
C TRP A 408 -13.64 -36.90 -11.39
N GLU A 409 -12.92 -37.54 -12.31
CA GLU A 409 -13.40 -37.79 -13.68
C GLU A 409 -14.65 -38.70 -13.68
N SER A 410 -14.62 -39.79 -12.92
CA SER A 410 -15.77 -40.71 -12.76
C SER A 410 -16.99 -39.97 -12.20
N LEU A 411 -16.81 -39.15 -11.17
CA LEU A 411 -17.86 -38.37 -10.53
C LEU A 411 -18.50 -37.35 -11.48
N VAL A 412 -17.67 -36.60 -12.23
CA VAL A 412 -18.13 -35.61 -13.22
C VAL A 412 -18.91 -36.28 -14.36
N ASN A 413 -18.41 -37.41 -14.86
CA ASN A 413 -19.08 -38.19 -15.91
C ASN A 413 -20.41 -38.77 -15.42
N LYS A 414 -20.46 -39.32 -14.19
CA LYS A 414 -21.69 -39.82 -13.56
C LYS A 414 -22.71 -38.71 -13.27
N ALA A 415 -22.23 -37.50 -13.03
CA ALA A 415 -23.10 -36.32 -12.91
C ALA A 415 -23.67 -35.85 -14.26
N GLY A 416 -23.20 -36.40 -15.40
CA GLY A 416 -23.69 -36.10 -16.74
C GLY A 416 -22.91 -34.99 -17.45
N TYR A 417 -21.71 -34.65 -16.98
CA TYR A 417 -20.86 -33.60 -17.56
C TYR A 417 -19.57 -34.20 -18.14
N GLN A 418 -18.97 -33.55 -19.16
CA GLN A 418 -17.66 -33.95 -19.68
C GLN A 418 -16.54 -33.34 -18.83
N TYR A 419 -15.75 -34.18 -18.18
CA TYR A 419 -14.49 -33.74 -17.56
C TYR A 419 -13.47 -33.38 -18.65
N ARG A 420 -13.02 -32.13 -18.67
CA ARG A 420 -11.83 -31.71 -19.41
C ARG A 420 -10.72 -31.46 -18.38
N PRO A 421 -9.65 -32.26 -18.33
CA PRO A 421 -8.57 -32.01 -17.39
C PRO A 421 -8.00 -30.60 -17.59
N PRO A 422 -7.72 -29.85 -16.50
CA PRO A 422 -7.02 -28.59 -16.62
C PRO A 422 -5.70 -28.82 -17.35
N VAL A 423 -5.37 -27.93 -18.29
CA VAL A 423 -4.04 -27.87 -18.88
C VAL A 423 -3.04 -27.73 -17.73
N GLN A 424 -2.22 -28.75 -17.50
CA GLN A 424 -1.23 -28.78 -16.42
C GLN A 424 -0.39 -27.49 -16.47
N THR A 425 -0.46 -26.66 -15.42
CA THR A 425 0.63 -25.73 -15.13
C THR A 425 1.83 -26.59 -14.72
N GLU A 426 2.74 -26.83 -15.65
CA GLU A 426 3.97 -27.58 -15.44
C GLU A 426 4.65 -27.11 -14.14
N CYS A 427 4.87 -28.04 -13.19
CA CYS A 427 5.89 -27.83 -12.16
C CYS A 427 7.20 -27.55 -12.88
N ILE A 428 7.77 -26.35 -12.70
CA ILE A 428 9.05 -26.01 -13.29
C ILE A 428 10.11 -26.95 -12.70
N PRO A 429 10.85 -27.72 -13.52
CA PRO A 429 11.93 -28.57 -13.05
C PRO A 429 12.97 -27.80 -12.22
N GLU A 430 13.48 -28.42 -11.15
CA GLU A 430 14.42 -27.82 -10.19
C GLU A 430 15.64 -27.15 -10.86
N ASN A 431 16.16 -27.77 -11.92
CA ASN A 431 17.29 -27.25 -12.70
C ASN A 431 16.97 -25.91 -13.39
N LYS A 432 15.72 -25.68 -13.80
CA LYS A 432 15.30 -24.39 -14.35
C LYS A 432 15.17 -23.33 -13.26
N ILE A 433 14.75 -23.71 -12.06
CA ILE A 433 14.71 -22.80 -10.89
C ILE A 433 16.12 -22.35 -10.54
N GLN A 434 17.07 -23.29 -10.48
CA GLN A 434 18.49 -22.98 -10.24
C GLN A 434 19.06 -22.01 -11.28
N LEU A 435 18.72 -22.19 -12.56
CA LEU A 435 19.17 -21.27 -13.60
C LEU A 435 18.55 -19.86 -13.46
N ILE A 436 17.28 -19.77 -13.07
CA ILE A 436 16.64 -18.47 -12.76
C ILE A 436 17.39 -17.78 -11.62
N CYS A 437 17.71 -18.51 -10.54
CA CYS A 437 18.46 -17.98 -9.41
C CYS A 437 19.86 -17.50 -9.84
N GLN A 438 20.57 -18.26 -10.68
CA GLN A 438 21.88 -17.86 -11.19
C GLN A 438 21.81 -16.57 -12.01
N ILE A 439 20.90 -16.49 -12.98
CA ILE A 439 20.70 -15.28 -13.80
C ILE A 439 20.34 -14.08 -12.92
N THR A 440 19.54 -14.33 -11.87
CA THR A 440 19.15 -13.31 -10.90
C THR A 440 20.37 -12.81 -10.12
N GLN A 441 21.24 -13.70 -9.67
CA GLN A 441 22.47 -13.35 -8.96
C GLN A 441 23.44 -12.58 -9.85
N ASP A 442 23.71 -13.05 -11.07
CA ASP A 442 24.61 -12.38 -12.02
C ASP A 442 24.13 -10.94 -12.34
N SER A 443 22.80 -10.76 -12.41
CA SER A 443 22.17 -9.46 -12.62
C SER A 443 22.34 -8.52 -11.42
N VAL A 444 22.25 -9.05 -10.20
CA VAL A 444 22.48 -8.28 -8.97
C VAL A 444 23.96 -7.89 -8.86
N ASP A 445 24.87 -8.82 -9.14
CA ASP A 445 26.30 -8.57 -9.04
C ASP A 445 26.72 -7.48 -10.04
N SER A 446 26.26 -7.56 -11.29
CA SER A 446 26.49 -6.52 -12.30
C SER A 446 25.94 -5.15 -11.88
N PHE A 447 24.75 -5.13 -11.25
CA PHE A 447 24.13 -3.89 -10.78
C PHE A 447 24.85 -3.29 -9.57
N LEU A 448 25.30 -4.13 -8.63
CA LEU A 448 25.97 -3.65 -7.42
C LEU A 448 27.44 -3.26 -7.67
N GLU A 449 28.11 -3.90 -8.62
CA GLU A 449 29.53 -3.64 -8.94
C GLU A 449 29.71 -2.54 -9.99
N GLU A 450 28.85 -2.52 -11.02
CA GLU A 450 29.04 -1.67 -12.21
C GLU A 450 27.88 -0.67 -12.45
N ASP A 451 26.84 -0.67 -11.61
CA ASP A 451 25.60 0.12 -11.79
C ASP A 451 24.91 -0.17 -13.14
N ILE A 452 25.07 -1.40 -13.64
CA ILE A 452 24.49 -1.84 -14.92
C ILE A 452 23.17 -2.58 -14.66
N ILE A 453 22.09 -2.04 -15.20
CA ILE A 453 20.78 -2.71 -15.21
C ILE A 453 20.68 -3.61 -16.45
N PRO A 454 20.43 -4.93 -16.30
CA PRO A 454 20.27 -5.82 -17.44
C PRO A 454 19.11 -5.36 -18.34
N PRO A 455 19.35 -5.15 -19.65
CA PRO A 455 18.28 -4.75 -20.56
C PRO A 455 17.17 -5.81 -20.61
N PRO A 456 15.88 -5.43 -20.67
CA PRO A 456 14.74 -6.37 -20.70
C PRO A 456 14.80 -7.46 -21.79
N ILE A 457 15.54 -7.20 -22.87
CA ILE A 457 15.79 -8.16 -23.95
C ILE A 457 16.59 -9.38 -23.50
N TYR A 458 17.55 -9.23 -22.60
CA TYR A 458 18.34 -10.36 -22.09
C TYR A 458 17.46 -11.32 -21.30
N ILE A 459 16.56 -10.79 -20.48
CA ILE A 459 15.63 -11.57 -19.68
C ILE A 459 14.59 -12.26 -20.57
N SER A 460 14.15 -11.58 -21.63
CA SER A 460 13.24 -12.17 -22.62
C SER A 460 13.88 -13.37 -23.33
N ILE A 461 15.17 -13.27 -23.68
CA ILE A 461 15.94 -14.39 -24.23
C ILE A 461 16.00 -15.56 -23.23
N TYR A 462 16.29 -15.29 -21.96
CA TYR A 462 16.35 -16.34 -20.94
C TYR A 462 14.99 -17.01 -20.70
N ILE A 463 13.92 -16.23 -20.57
CA ILE A 463 12.54 -16.72 -20.42
C ILE A 463 12.18 -17.67 -21.57
N ASN A 464 12.50 -17.26 -22.81
CA ASN A 464 12.24 -18.07 -24.00
C ASN A 464 13.11 -19.34 -24.03
N SER A 465 14.41 -19.23 -23.71
CA SER A 465 15.33 -20.39 -23.67
C SER A 465 14.94 -21.43 -22.63
N LEU A 466 14.37 -20.98 -21.50
CA LEU A 466 13.90 -21.83 -20.42
C LEU A 466 12.50 -22.41 -20.71
N ASN A 467 11.81 -21.93 -21.75
CA ASN A 467 10.42 -22.24 -22.04
C ASN A 467 9.51 -21.99 -20.82
N ILE A 468 9.66 -20.82 -20.20
CA ILE A 468 8.87 -20.40 -19.04
C ILE A 468 8.14 -19.10 -19.36
N ASN A 469 7.12 -18.72 -18.58
CA ASN A 469 6.51 -17.40 -18.73
C ASN A 469 7.18 -16.37 -17.80
N SER A 470 7.05 -15.09 -18.15
CA SER A 470 7.67 -14.00 -17.39
C SER A 470 7.17 -13.89 -15.95
N GLY A 471 5.92 -14.27 -15.68
CA GLY A 471 5.38 -14.34 -14.31
C GLY A 471 6.07 -15.42 -13.49
N THR A 472 6.41 -16.54 -14.10
CA THR A 472 7.15 -17.59 -13.42
C THR A 472 8.59 -17.17 -13.16
N PHE A 473 9.28 -16.57 -14.12
CA PHE A 473 10.61 -15.98 -13.89
C PHE A 473 10.58 -14.96 -12.74
N ALA A 474 9.66 -13.99 -12.81
CA ALA A 474 9.49 -12.94 -11.81
C ALA A 474 9.24 -13.51 -10.41
N LYS A 475 8.38 -14.53 -10.30
CA LYS A 475 8.10 -15.21 -9.02
C LYS A 475 9.36 -15.82 -8.41
N TYR A 476 10.10 -16.62 -9.18
CA TYR A 476 11.27 -17.33 -8.64
C TYR A 476 12.47 -16.41 -8.41
N ALA A 477 12.71 -15.43 -9.28
CA ALA A 477 13.72 -14.40 -9.08
C ALA A 477 13.44 -13.55 -7.84
N ARG A 478 12.18 -13.13 -7.63
CA ARG A 478 11.78 -12.39 -6.43
C ARG A 478 11.95 -13.20 -5.15
N ASN A 479 11.53 -14.46 -5.17
CA ASN A 479 11.70 -15.36 -4.02
C ASN A 479 13.18 -15.52 -3.67
N TYR A 480 14.04 -15.75 -4.67
CA TYR A 480 15.48 -15.84 -4.47
C TYR A 480 16.06 -14.58 -3.81
N LEU A 481 15.70 -13.39 -4.30
CA LEU A 481 16.19 -12.13 -3.73
C LEU A 481 15.70 -11.92 -2.29
N ILE A 482 14.46 -12.31 -1.99
CA ILE A 482 13.92 -12.26 -0.62
C ILE A 482 14.68 -13.22 0.30
N ASP A 483 14.97 -14.43 -0.17
CA ASP A 483 15.67 -15.45 0.60
C ASP A 483 17.12 -15.04 0.90
N VAL A 484 17.80 -14.38 -0.06
CA VAL A 484 19.21 -13.98 0.08
C VAL A 484 19.37 -12.64 0.81
N TYR A 485 18.55 -11.64 0.49
CA TYR A 485 18.73 -10.26 0.97
C TYR A 485 17.68 -9.82 2.01
N GLY A 486 16.68 -10.65 2.30
CA GLY A 486 15.56 -10.34 3.19
C GLY A 486 14.41 -9.61 2.49
N GLU A 487 13.20 -9.70 3.04
CA GLU A 487 11.96 -9.26 2.39
C GLU A 487 12.01 -7.81 1.89
N ILE A 488 12.52 -6.87 2.68
CA ILE A 488 12.55 -5.45 2.29
C ILE A 488 13.55 -5.21 1.16
N LYS A 489 14.82 -5.60 1.37
CA LYS A 489 15.91 -5.33 0.42
C LYS A 489 15.79 -6.18 -0.86
N GLY A 490 15.31 -7.41 -0.75
CA GLY A 490 15.07 -8.29 -1.90
C GLY A 490 13.97 -7.76 -2.82
N ASN A 491 12.90 -7.18 -2.25
CA ASN A 491 11.87 -6.51 -3.04
C ASN A 491 12.39 -5.22 -3.69
N GLU A 492 13.18 -4.42 -2.98
CA GLU A 492 13.80 -3.21 -3.53
C GLU A 492 14.75 -3.54 -4.70
N LEU A 493 15.62 -4.55 -4.55
CA LEU A 493 16.50 -5.01 -5.63
C LEU A 493 15.72 -5.54 -6.83
N PHE A 494 14.64 -6.30 -6.59
CA PHE A 494 13.79 -6.79 -7.66
C PHE A 494 13.16 -5.63 -8.45
N ASP A 495 12.60 -4.64 -7.75
CA ASP A 495 11.95 -3.48 -8.37
C ASP A 495 12.97 -2.57 -9.10
N SER A 496 14.21 -2.48 -8.60
CA SER A 496 15.31 -1.74 -9.23
C SER A 496 15.84 -2.40 -10.50
N LEU A 497 16.00 -3.72 -10.49
CA LEU A 497 16.45 -4.47 -11.66
C LEU A 497 15.33 -4.63 -12.70
N TRP A 498 14.11 -4.89 -12.22
CA TRP A 498 12.96 -5.27 -13.03
C TRP A 498 11.72 -4.52 -12.53
N SER A 499 11.54 -3.30 -13.07
CA SER A 499 10.48 -2.38 -12.68
C SER A 499 9.06 -2.98 -12.78
N VAL A 500 8.09 -2.29 -12.17
CA VAL A 500 6.65 -2.65 -12.17
C VAL A 500 6.08 -2.93 -13.58
N ASP A 501 6.70 -2.38 -14.63
CA ASP A 501 6.34 -2.61 -16.02
C ASP A 501 7.08 -3.79 -16.67
N PHE A 502 7.73 -4.67 -15.92
CA PHE A 502 8.48 -5.83 -16.42
C PHE A 502 7.69 -6.66 -17.45
N HIS A 503 6.39 -6.89 -17.21
CA HIS A 503 5.52 -7.60 -18.15
C HIS A 503 5.27 -6.81 -19.44
N LEU A 504 5.13 -5.48 -19.35
CA LEU A 504 4.97 -4.61 -20.51
C LEU A 504 6.29 -4.46 -21.28
N ALA A 505 7.43 -4.37 -20.59
CA ALA A 505 8.75 -4.29 -21.18
C ALA A 505 9.13 -5.59 -21.90
N VAL A 506 8.88 -6.76 -21.30
CA VAL A 506 9.05 -8.07 -21.95
C VAL A 506 8.06 -8.25 -23.10
N GLY A 507 6.80 -7.83 -22.93
CA GLY A 507 5.79 -7.84 -23.99
C GLY A 507 6.21 -6.99 -25.19
N GLY A 508 6.57 -5.73 -24.98
CA GLY A 508 7.06 -4.82 -26.01
C GLY A 508 8.35 -5.33 -26.68
N THR A 509 9.27 -5.88 -25.90
CA THR A 509 10.49 -6.48 -26.46
C THR A 509 10.20 -7.69 -27.35
N ASN A 510 9.23 -8.54 -26.97
CA ASN A 510 8.79 -9.64 -27.81
C ASN A 510 8.16 -9.13 -29.12
N HIS A 511 7.37 -8.05 -29.08
CA HIS A 511 6.79 -7.46 -30.28
C HIS A 511 7.89 -6.94 -31.22
N ILE A 512 8.90 -6.24 -30.68
CA ILE A 512 10.08 -5.76 -31.44
C ILE A 512 10.83 -6.93 -32.08
N LEU A 513 11.09 -8.01 -31.33
CA LEU A 513 11.80 -9.18 -31.84
C LEU A 513 11.03 -9.90 -32.95
N ILE A 514 9.73 -10.12 -32.76
CA ILE A 514 8.87 -10.72 -33.79
C ILE A 514 8.88 -9.84 -35.04
N ASN A 515 8.66 -8.53 -34.90
CA ASN A 515 8.66 -7.60 -36.01
C ASN A 515 10.00 -7.58 -36.75
N ARG A 516 11.12 -7.64 -36.04
CA ARG A 516 12.45 -7.73 -36.65
C ARG A 516 12.60 -9.00 -37.50
N VAL A 517 12.24 -10.16 -36.95
CA VAL A 517 12.30 -11.45 -37.66
C VAL A 517 11.41 -11.44 -38.90
N LEU A 518 10.17 -10.94 -38.78
CA LEU A 518 9.26 -10.85 -39.92
C LEU A 518 9.81 -9.89 -40.99
N THR A 519 10.35 -8.74 -40.58
CA THR A 519 10.96 -7.77 -41.51
C THR A 519 12.14 -8.37 -42.24
N GLU A 520 13.07 -9.01 -41.52
CA GLU A 520 14.23 -9.68 -42.13
C GLU A 520 13.80 -10.80 -43.07
N ASN A 521 12.76 -11.57 -42.73
CA ASN A 521 12.27 -12.65 -43.58
C ASN A 521 11.58 -12.15 -44.85
N PHE A 522 10.58 -11.27 -44.73
CA PHE A 522 9.84 -10.77 -45.88
C PHE A 522 10.72 -9.96 -46.84
N ASN A 523 11.74 -9.25 -46.32
CA ASN A 523 12.72 -8.57 -47.17
C ASN A 523 13.50 -9.53 -48.08
N ARG A 524 13.68 -10.81 -47.71
CA ARG A 524 14.31 -11.82 -48.60
C ARG A 524 13.47 -12.17 -49.82
N TYR A 525 12.17 -11.90 -49.75
CA TYR A 525 11.20 -12.14 -50.81
C TYR A 525 10.77 -10.83 -51.50
N ASP A 526 11.53 -9.73 -51.32
CA ASP A 526 11.18 -8.39 -51.80
C ASP A 526 9.80 -7.89 -51.32
N ILE A 527 9.32 -8.43 -50.21
CA ILE A 527 8.06 -8.03 -49.57
C ILE A 527 8.38 -7.10 -48.40
N LYS A 528 7.83 -5.88 -48.43
CA LYS A 528 8.04 -4.91 -47.36
C LYS A 528 7.07 -5.14 -46.21
N PHE A 529 7.60 -5.60 -45.08
CA PHE A 529 6.89 -5.61 -43.79
C PHE A 529 7.11 -4.28 -43.07
N ILE A 530 6.04 -3.65 -42.59
CA ILE A 530 6.07 -2.36 -41.90
C ILE A 530 5.68 -2.58 -40.44
N SER A 531 6.61 -2.33 -39.52
CA SER A 531 6.36 -2.40 -38.07
C SER A 531 5.69 -1.13 -37.55
N GLU A 532 4.69 -1.28 -36.69
CA GLU A 532 3.97 -0.18 -36.01
C GLU A 532 3.47 0.97 -36.91
N PRO A 533 2.88 0.70 -38.10
CA PRO A 533 2.44 1.75 -39.00
C PRO A 533 1.22 2.49 -38.45
N SER A 534 1.11 3.79 -38.75
CA SER A 534 -0.10 4.54 -38.47
C SER A 534 -1.12 4.33 -39.59
N ILE A 535 -1.95 3.29 -39.51
CA ILE A 535 -3.03 3.05 -40.47
C ILE A 535 -4.35 3.75 -40.10
N TYR A 536 -4.51 4.12 -38.84
CA TYR A 536 -5.59 4.98 -38.34
C TYR A 536 -4.99 6.14 -37.52
N PRO A 537 -5.71 7.26 -37.31
CA PRO A 537 -5.16 8.44 -36.63
C PRO A 537 -4.62 8.19 -35.22
N THR A 538 -5.15 7.19 -34.51
CA THR A 538 -4.83 6.91 -33.11
C THR A 538 -4.41 5.46 -32.85
N GLN A 539 -4.32 4.62 -33.88
CA GLN A 539 -4.09 3.18 -33.71
C GLN A 539 -2.95 2.71 -34.61
N ARG A 540 -2.07 1.91 -34.01
CA ARG A 540 -0.91 1.31 -34.65
C ARG A 540 -0.96 -0.20 -34.40
N PRO A 541 -1.22 -1.03 -35.42
CA PRO A 541 -1.02 -2.46 -35.29
C PRO A 541 0.48 -2.76 -35.16
N ASP A 542 0.82 -3.95 -34.68
CA ASP A 542 2.23 -4.31 -34.50
C ASP A 542 2.94 -4.46 -35.84
N GLY A 543 2.26 -4.96 -36.87
CA GLY A 543 2.84 -5.18 -38.19
C GLY A 543 1.84 -5.06 -39.34
N LEU A 544 2.37 -4.80 -40.54
CA LEU A 544 1.57 -4.65 -41.76
C LEU A 544 2.31 -5.12 -43.01
N LEU A 545 1.54 -5.71 -43.91
CA LEU A 545 1.94 -6.03 -45.27
C LEU A 545 0.98 -5.36 -46.27
N LEU A 546 1.52 -4.79 -47.34
CA LEU A 546 0.75 -4.26 -48.46
C LEU A 546 0.50 -5.38 -49.46
N ILE A 547 -0.75 -5.69 -49.77
CA ILE A 547 -1.09 -6.69 -50.79
C ILE A 547 -0.56 -6.22 -52.15
N ASN A 548 0.27 -7.06 -52.76
CA ASN A 548 0.81 -6.90 -54.10
C ASN A 548 1.01 -8.28 -54.75
N GLU A 549 1.47 -8.32 -55.99
CA GLU A 549 1.69 -9.58 -56.73
C GLU A 549 2.66 -10.52 -56.01
N TYR A 550 3.71 -10.00 -55.35
CA TYR A 550 4.67 -10.80 -54.60
C TYR A 550 4.03 -11.49 -53.39
N ILE A 551 3.18 -10.80 -52.64
CA ILE A 551 2.44 -11.42 -51.51
C ILE A 551 1.45 -12.47 -52.02
N LEU A 552 0.71 -12.18 -53.08
CA LEU A 552 -0.23 -13.14 -53.66
C LEU A 552 0.52 -14.38 -54.17
N GLN A 553 1.69 -14.21 -54.80
CA GLN A 553 2.54 -15.31 -55.23
C GLN A 553 3.08 -16.11 -54.02
N PHE A 554 3.54 -15.44 -52.98
CA PHE A 554 4.03 -16.06 -51.74
C PHE A 554 2.95 -16.96 -51.11
N PHE A 555 1.73 -16.46 -50.95
CA PHE A 555 0.62 -17.27 -50.42
C PHE A 555 0.16 -18.35 -51.40
N GLY A 556 0.19 -18.08 -52.71
CA GLY A 556 -0.20 -19.05 -53.74
C GLY A 556 0.75 -20.24 -53.88
N GLN A 557 2.02 -20.08 -53.52
CA GLN A 557 2.99 -21.17 -53.40
C GLN A 557 2.76 -22.04 -52.15
N ASN A 558 1.91 -21.59 -51.22
CA ASN A 558 1.63 -22.24 -49.95
C ASN A 558 0.13 -22.61 -49.80
N PRO A 559 -0.45 -23.41 -50.71
CA PRO A 559 -1.89 -23.71 -50.71
C PRO A 559 -2.33 -24.49 -49.46
N ALA A 560 -1.44 -25.31 -48.87
CA ALA A 560 -1.73 -26.01 -47.62
C ALA A 560 -1.95 -25.04 -46.46
N LEU A 561 -1.21 -23.93 -46.43
CA LEU A 561 -1.34 -22.90 -45.40
C LEU A 561 -2.63 -22.09 -45.59
N LEU A 562 -2.97 -21.75 -46.83
CA LEU A 562 -4.24 -21.10 -47.17
C LEU A 562 -5.45 -21.97 -46.78
N ASN A 563 -5.42 -23.25 -47.17
CA ASN A 563 -6.45 -24.22 -46.80
C ASN A 563 -6.56 -24.38 -45.29
N PHE A 564 -5.42 -24.51 -44.60
CA PHE A 564 -5.40 -24.53 -43.15
C PHE A 564 -6.09 -23.28 -42.62
N LEU A 565 -5.67 -22.08 -43.04
CA LEU A 565 -6.21 -20.79 -42.63
C LEU A 565 -7.69 -20.58 -42.98
N GLY A 566 -8.26 -21.39 -43.87
CA GLY A 566 -9.59 -21.19 -44.41
C GLY A 566 -9.68 -19.87 -45.17
N ILE A 567 -8.63 -19.53 -45.92
CA ILE A 567 -8.51 -18.32 -46.73
C ILE A 567 -8.28 -18.76 -48.17
N SER A 568 -8.99 -18.16 -49.12
CA SER A 568 -8.69 -18.30 -50.54
C SER A 568 -7.77 -17.18 -51.03
N LEU A 569 -7.06 -17.44 -52.13
CA LEU A 569 -6.30 -16.38 -52.83
C LEU A 569 -7.20 -15.22 -53.25
N ASP A 570 -8.45 -15.48 -53.60
CA ASP A 570 -9.39 -14.44 -54.02
C ASP A 570 -9.83 -13.57 -52.83
N ASP A 571 -9.94 -14.13 -51.62
CA ASP A 571 -10.16 -13.34 -50.40
C ASP A 571 -9.02 -12.33 -50.17
N LEU A 572 -7.77 -12.75 -50.43
CA LEU A 572 -6.60 -11.87 -50.31
C LEU A 572 -6.52 -10.81 -51.41
N LYS A 573 -7.05 -11.08 -52.61
CA LYS A 573 -7.14 -10.06 -53.69
C LYS A 573 -8.14 -8.95 -53.38
N ASN A 574 -9.13 -9.23 -52.55
CA ASN A 574 -10.20 -8.29 -52.20
C ASN A 574 -9.82 -7.33 -51.07
N VAL A 575 -8.66 -7.51 -50.43
CA VAL A 575 -8.12 -6.64 -49.39
C VAL A 575 -6.90 -5.86 -49.89
N LYS A 576 -6.61 -4.72 -49.27
CA LYS A 576 -5.43 -3.90 -49.59
C LYS A 576 -4.25 -4.20 -48.69
N ILE A 577 -4.51 -4.55 -47.44
CA ILE A 577 -3.47 -4.77 -46.42
C ILE A 577 -3.74 -5.99 -45.56
N ILE A 578 -2.67 -6.64 -45.13
CA ILE A 578 -2.69 -7.63 -44.06
C ILE A 578 -2.10 -6.98 -42.81
N VAL A 579 -2.83 -7.04 -41.71
CA VAL A 579 -2.46 -6.45 -40.43
C VAL A 579 -2.19 -7.56 -39.42
N PHE A 580 -1.10 -7.41 -38.66
CA PHE A 580 -0.72 -8.30 -37.57
C PHE A 580 -0.82 -7.55 -36.25
N ASP A 581 -1.50 -8.15 -35.28
CA ASP A 581 -1.49 -7.69 -33.89
C ASP A 581 -1.22 -8.87 -32.97
N TYR A 582 -0.19 -8.74 -32.13
CA TYR A 582 0.27 -9.76 -31.21
C TYR A 582 -0.39 -9.59 -29.84
N THR A 583 -0.84 -10.69 -29.26
CA THR A 583 -1.39 -10.64 -27.90
C THR A 583 -1.07 -11.89 -27.09
N ALA A 584 -0.74 -11.69 -25.81
CA ALA A 584 -0.61 -12.77 -24.84
C ALA A 584 -1.95 -13.16 -24.21
N ASP A 585 -3.01 -12.37 -24.43
CA ASP A 585 -4.35 -12.63 -23.90
C ASP A 585 -5.33 -12.89 -25.05
N ILE A 586 -5.71 -14.17 -25.19
CA ILE A 586 -6.64 -14.67 -26.20
C ILE A 586 -8.06 -14.87 -25.65
N SER A 587 -8.40 -14.20 -24.55
CA SER A 587 -9.76 -14.13 -24.04
C SER A 587 -10.70 -13.49 -25.06
N ASP A 588 -11.98 -13.88 -25.05
CA ASP A 588 -12.95 -13.41 -26.03
C ASP A 588 -13.11 -11.88 -25.98
N ALA A 589 -13.13 -11.31 -24.77
CA ALA A 589 -13.18 -9.86 -24.58
C ALA A 589 -12.00 -9.14 -25.25
N ARG A 590 -10.77 -9.64 -25.06
CA ARG A 590 -9.57 -9.04 -25.64
C ARG A 590 -9.50 -9.20 -27.16
N VAL A 591 -9.91 -10.36 -27.67
CA VAL A 591 -10.04 -10.61 -29.11
C VAL A 591 -11.02 -9.63 -29.74
N VAL A 592 -12.21 -9.44 -29.16
CA VAL A 592 -13.19 -8.46 -29.64
C VAL A 592 -12.63 -7.04 -29.63
N GLU A 593 -11.94 -6.63 -28.56
CA GLU A 593 -11.30 -5.31 -28.48
C GLU A 593 -10.29 -5.07 -29.62
N LYS A 594 -9.49 -6.10 -29.97
CA LYS A 594 -8.52 -6.04 -31.05
C LYS A 594 -9.20 -6.00 -32.43
N ILE A 595 -10.27 -6.77 -32.62
CA ILE A 595 -11.09 -6.72 -33.84
C ILE A 595 -11.67 -5.32 -34.05
N LYS A 596 -12.24 -4.70 -33.01
CA LYS A 596 -12.83 -3.35 -33.09
C LYS A 596 -11.84 -2.29 -33.57
N LYS A 597 -10.56 -2.44 -33.23
CA LYS A 597 -9.51 -1.51 -33.62
C LYS A 597 -9.29 -1.53 -35.13
N TYR A 598 -9.10 -2.71 -35.71
CA TYR A 598 -8.56 -2.81 -37.08
C TYR A 598 -9.49 -3.39 -38.14
N GLN A 599 -10.71 -3.82 -37.77
CA GLN A 599 -11.62 -4.40 -38.75
C GLN A 599 -12.03 -3.38 -39.83
N HIS A 600 -11.90 -3.77 -41.09
CA HIS A 600 -12.29 -2.96 -42.25
C HIS A 600 -12.41 -3.90 -43.47
N PRO A 601 -13.28 -3.61 -44.46
CA PRO A 601 -13.42 -4.47 -45.65
C PRO A 601 -12.11 -4.63 -46.44
N ASP A 602 -11.27 -3.59 -46.49
CA ASP A 602 -9.97 -3.61 -47.17
C ASP A 602 -8.82 -4.21 -46.32
N VAL A 603 -9.10 -4.71 -45.11
CA VAL A 603 -8.08 -5.18 -44.16
C VAL A 603 -8.30 -6.64 -43.83
N PHE A 604 -7.23 -7.44 -43.96
CA PHE A 604 -7.17 -8.78 -43.42
C PHE A 604 -6.41 -8.78 -42.09
N LEU A 605 -7.06 -9.17 -40.99
CA LEU A 605 -6.50 -9.08 -39.64
C LEU A 605 -6.07 -10.46 -39.11
N PHE A 606 -4.79 -10.60 -38.81
CA PHE A 606 -4.26 -11.69 -37.99
C PHE A 606 -4.05 -11.22 -36.55
N ILE A 607 -4.85 -11.78 -35.64
CA ILE A 607 -4.59 -11.69 -34.20
C ILE A 607 -3.75 -12.90 -33.82
N VAL A 608 -2.49 -12.67 -33.46
CA VAL A 608 -1.54 -13.73 -33.19
C VAL A 608 -1.39 -13.90 -31.68
N GLY A 609 -1.82 -15.04 -31.18
CA GLY A 609 -1.66 -15.40 -29.78
C GLY A 609 -0.22 -15.82 -29.50
N THR A 610 0.52 -15.02 -28.74
CA THR A 610 1.90 -15.31 -28.30
C THR A 610 1.94 -16.20 -27.07
N ARG A 611 0.82 -16.29 -26.34
CA ARG A 611 0.62 -17.25 -25.24
C ARG A 611 -0.63 -18.08 -25.53
N TRP A 612 -0.42 -19.32 -25.92
CA TRP A 612 -1.47 -20.23 -26.38
C TRP A 612 -1.27 -21.60 -25.75
N CYS A 613 -2.26 -22.11 -25.02
CA CYS A 613 -2.20 -23.40 -24.34
C CYS A 613 -2.68 -24.53 -25.26
N GLY A 614 -1.94 -25.64 -25.30
CA GLY A 614 -2.31 -26.86 -26.04
C GLY A 614 -1.89 -26.87 -27.52
N ASN A 615 -2.27 -27.94 -28.23
CA ASN A 615 -1.95 -28.14 -29.65
C ASN A 615 -2.93 -27.44 -30.60
N VAL A 616 -3.79 -26.57 -30.08
CA VAL A 616 -4.74 -25.81 -30.88
C VAL A 616 -3.98 -24.71 -31.61
N LEU A 617 -4.09 -24.70 -32.93
CA LEU A 617 -3.36 -23.75 -33.79
C LEU A 617 -4.24 -22.56 -34.22
N LYS A 618 -5.55 -22.65 -34.01
CA LYS A 618 -6.55 -21.63 -34.36
C LYS A 618 -7.65 -21.53 -33.33
N LYS A 619 -8.16 -20.31 -33.13
CA LYS A 619 -9.31 -20.05 -32.25
C LYS A 619 -10.47 -19.57 -33.13
N MET A 620 -11.66 -20.07 -32.87
CA MET A 620 -12.88 -19.54 -33.50
C MET A 620 -13.12 -18.10 -33.02
N LEU A 621 -13.73 -17.28 -33.88
CA LEU A 621 -14.12 -15.94 -33.47
C LEU A 621 -15.23 -16.03 -32.41
N PRO A 622 -15.20 -15.15 -31.38
CA PRO A 622 -16.31 -15.03 -30.44
C PRO A 622 -17.60 -14.67 -31.16
N ASP A 623 -18.74 -15.20 -30.70
CA ASP A 623 -20.05 -14.77 -31.21
C ASP A 623 -20.37 -13.38 -30.65
N SER A 624 -20.16 -12.34 -31.47
CA SER A 624 -20.31 -10.95 -31.05
C SER A 624 -20.86 -10.09 -32.20
N PRO A 625 -21.90 -9.27 -31.95
CA PRO A 625 -22.47 -8.37 -32.95
C PRO A 625 -21.49 -7.24 -33.35
N GLU A 626 -20.39 -7.07 -32.62
CA GLU A 626 -19.38 -6.06 -32.91
C GLU A 626 -18.43 -6.48 -34.05
N ILE A 627 -18.45 -7.75 -34.46
CA ILE A 627 -17.62 -8.30 -35.54
C ILE A 627 -18.35 -8.16 -36.87
N LYS A 628 -17.94 -7.20 -37.69
CA LYS A 628 -18.61 -6.86 -38.97
C LYS A 628 -18.05 -7.63 -40.17
N PHE A 629 -16.77 -7.98 -40.13
CA PHE A 629 -16.06 -8.62 -41.24
C PHE A 629 -15.40 -9.94 -40.83
N PRO A 630 -16.16 -10.95 -40.34
CA PRO A 630 -15.59 -12.19 -39.82
C PRO A 630 -14.74 -12.96 -40.85
N GLY A 631 -15.08 -12.84 -42.14
CA GLY A 631 -14.33 -13.45 -43.25
C GLY A 631 -12.87 -12.99 -43.33
N ASN A 632 -12.59 -11.75 -42.90
CA ASN A 632 -11.26 -11.12 -42.99
C ASN A 632 -10.43 -11.27 -41.71
N ILE A 633 -10.89 -12.02 -40.70
CA ILE A 633 -10.25 -12.06 -39.38
C ILE A 633 -9.83 -13.50 -39.07
N ARG A 634 -8.58 -13.70 -38.65
CA ARG A 634 -8.11 -14.99 -38.13
C ARG A 634 -7.37 -14.80 -36.81
N VAL A 635 -7.72 -15.62 -35.83
CA VAL A 635 -7.00 -15.72 -34.55
C VAL A 635 -6.14 -16.98 -34.60
N ILE A 636 -4.82 -16.80 -34.64
CA ILE A 636 -3.87 -17.87 -34.93
C ILE A 636 -2.78 -17.97 -33.87
N ASN A 637 -2.29 -19.18 -33.65
CA ASN A 637 -1.17 -19.43 -32.76
C ASN A 637 0.14 -18.92 -33.39
N TYR A 638 1.09 -18.44 -32.58
CA TYR A 638 2.42 -18.02 -33.05
C TYR A 638 3.15 -19.11 -33.87
N LYS A 639 2.86 -20.40 -33.64
CA LYS A 639 3.39 -21.50 -34.46
C LYS A 639 2.93 -21.42 -35.92
N VAL A 640 1.72 -20.93 -36.17
CA VAL A 640 1.21 -20.69 -37.52
C VAL A 640 1.88 -19.48 -38.15
N LEU A 641 2.16 -18.44 -37.36
CA LEU A 641 2.97 -17.30 -37.81
C LEU A 641 4.39 -17.76 -38.19
N TYR A 642 4.99 -18.66 -37.42
CA TYR A 642 6.29 -19.26 -37.75
C TYR A 642 6.26 -20.00 -39.10
N SER A 643 5.19 -20.73 -39.40
CA SER A 643 4.96 -21.36 -40.71
C SER A 643 4.58 -20.38 -41.83
N LEU A 644 4.21 -19.14 -41.50
CA LEU A 644 4.02 -18.07 -42.49
C LEU A 644 5.37 -17.44 -42.88
N VAL A 645 6.44 -17.70 -42.15
CA VAL A 645 7.76 -17.11 -42.40
C VAL A 645 8.88 -18.12 -42.65
N ASN A 646 8.60 -19.41 -42.60
CA ASN A 646 9.47 -20.49 -43.10
C ASN A 646 8.69 -21.33 -44.08
#